data_AF-A0A3B4TQ68-F1
#
_entry.id   AF-A0A3B4TQ68-F1
#
_cell.length_a   1.000
_cell.length_b   1.000
_cell.length_c   1.000
_cell.angle_alpha   90.00
_cell.angle_beta   90.00
_cell.angle_gamma   90.00
#
_symmetry.space_group_name_H-M   'P 1'
#
loop_
_entity.id
_entity.type
_entity.pdbx_description
1 polymer ?
#
loop_
_entity_poly.entity_id
_entity_poly.type
_entity_poly.pdbx_seq_one_letter_code
_entity_poly.pdbx_strand_id
1 'polypeptide(L)'
;MVRKKLTAREGRGWLSGTLFCTHFRVAFVPQDSPKPDDNADPVLLGDHDVALASIEKVVVVGPNRTKLVTPNSSLKFTPEELVLYCRDMRVICFLFDRLTPDAQVIEITYTIAKTYQPLKPGSVLSFQNAALGSVEMKQFLSNRRRDTHMNWFESVLDWEQELERCGASGWRVSSVNDRFEMSTSLPRFIVVPQKVLDTELKKSFAHFNEGRIPRWCWRHPRGSDLLRMASFQNNIYHEKDDIRNLEMVLFGCQSSLCVVVELGEELPSPADIQLAHSRLRALCLGDISTSVSVPDDKWLSTLESTHWLDYTRSCLRKASEVACLLRGGHLTVALQEAEDRDMSCVVSSLVQVMCDPHCRTQHGFQSLVQKEWVMAGHRFYSRINYHRDNDKEEAPVFLIFLDCVWQLWSQYPSRFQLTEDFLLALHDSIHLPLFSSFLANCQRERCKRSQNLGQSYTPVNGWRDVLHPDSSSDPSDPPLPPVWDWALQYSKHRQDRFTQPIPPTPPLQPLLNGNLNTNPDTHRLTDAIPGSVFLLSRGTFSCPANLLPWRSSSSGVYKKSHRRAPSSENVPGLERLLKAWALTELPQGLTSTSGPQGPLDPYEPLLPLLMGPCMGLWRECYLRGALHAQAFSHPISANHPHPVERLAREVQQLKDKLEQVSSSTDPNPSAKTAEPRRTDTNLNQNTNNGTFLFPSPRPQGTGVPRTAPLPTSINHQTSRGSPPASAPPFRSSHKDSSGSSKHTFLFGHSSSTEARPDQRYYPAPNNAKLSKSNGSIAS
;
A
#
# COMPACT_ATOMS: atom_id res chain seq x y z
N MET A 1 -26.97 -7.44 30.26
CA MET A 1 -25.62 -8.05 30.37
C MET A 1 -25.28 -8.65 29.01
N VAL A 2 -24.04 -8.50 28.53
CA VAL A 2 -23.65 -9.06 27.22
C VAL A 2 -22.33 -9.80 27.32
N ARG A 3 -22.09 -10.71 26.38
CA ARG A 3 -20.82 -11.39 26.22
C ARG A 3 -20.15 -10.96 24.93
N LYS A 4 -18.95 -10.40 25.00
CA LYS A 4 -18.11 -10.09 23.82
C LYS A 4 -17.39 -11.37 23.39
N LYS A 5 -17.41 -11.69 22.10
CA LYS A 5 -16.57 -12.76 21.53
C LYS A 5 -15.12 -12.29 21.49
N LEU A 6 -14.23 -13.07 22.07
CA LEU A 6 -12.79 -12.79 22.07
C LEU A 6 -12.13 -13.33 20.81
N THR A 7 -11.21 -12.55 20.25
CA THR A 7 -10.36 -12.95 19.14
C THR A 7 -9.38 -14.06 19.55
N ALA A 8 -8.68 -14.65 18.58
CA ALA A 8 -7.64 -15.63 18.87
C ALA A 8 -6.50 -15.05 19.73
N ARG A 9 -6.12 -13.79 19.51
CA ARG A 9 -5.13 -13.06 20.32
C ARG A 9 -5.60 -12.80 21.75
N GLU A 10 -6.89 -12.61 21.95
CA GLU A 10 -7.49 -12.39 23.27
C GLU A 10 -7.79 -13.70 24.03
N GLY A 11 -7.35 -14.87 23.52
CA GLY A 11 -7.49 -16.16 24.20
C GLY A 11 -8.67 -17.02 23.79
N ARG A 12 -9.45 -16.59 22.77
CA ARG A 12 -10.71 -17.23 22.32
C ARG A 12 -11.79 -17.28 23.41
N GLY A 13 -13.03 -17.51 23.00
CA GLY A 13 -14.16 -17.65 23.93
C GLY A 13 -14.97 -16.37 24.09
N TRP A 14 -15.56 -16.19 25.27
CA TRP A 14 -16.53 -15.12 25.57
C TRP A 14 -16.17 -14.40 26.86
N LEU A 15 -16.21 -13.07 26.82
CA LEU A 15 -15.99 -12.21 27.98
C LEU A 15 -17.31 -11.56 28.38
N SER A 16 -17.76 -11.78 29.61
CA SER A 16 -18.99 -11.18 30.14
C SER A 16 -18.76 -9.75 30.60
N GLY A 17 -19.74 -8.88 30.37
CA GLY A 17 -19.66 -7.48 30.76
C GLY A 17 -20.89 -6.67 30.42
N THR A 18 -20.71 -5.34 30.43
CA THR A 18 -21.76 -4.36 30.16
C THR A 18 -21.39 -3.54 28.92
N LEU A 19 -22.38 -3.31 28.06
CA LEU A 19 -22.23 -2.54 26.83
C LEU A 19 -22.86 -1.16 27.00
N PHE A 20 -22.12 -0.13 26.62
CA PHE A 20 -22.57 1.25 26.62
C PHE A 20 -22.42 1.85 25.22
N CYS A 21 -23.34 2.74 24.84
CA CYS A 21 -23.20 3.55 23.65
C CYS A 21 -23.14 5.02 24.06
N THR A 22 -22.08 5.71 23.65
CA THR A 22 -21.90 7.16 23.84
C THR A 22 -22.00 7.87 22.49
N HIS A 23 -21.79 9.18 22.44
CA HIS A 23 -21.64 9.91 21.17
C HIS A 23 -20.27 9.70 20.49
N PHE A 24 -19.35 9.00 21.14
CA PHE A 24 -17.99 8.79 20.65
C PHE A 24 -17.68 7.31 20.35
N ARG A 25 -18.07 6.41 21.26
CA ARG A 25 -17.71 4.99 21.22
C ARG A 25 -18.83 4.08 21.70
N VAL A 26 -18.81 2.85 21.22
CA VAL A 26 -19.43 1.69 21.86
C VAL A 26 -18.39 1.15 22.85
N ALA A 27 -18.67 1.28 24.15
CA ALA A 27 -17.76 0.85 25.20
C ALA A 27 -18.21 -0.48 25.79
N PHE A 28 -17.28 -1.43 25.92
CA PHE A 28 -17.54 -2.72 26.57
C PHE A 28 -16.69 -2.84 27.83
N VAL A 29 -17.35 -2.86 28.98
CA VAL A 29 -16.71 -2.95 30.29
C VAL A 29 -16.83 -4.39 30.81
N PRO A 30 -15.72 -5.15 30.92
CA PRO A 30 -15.74 -6.49 31.49
C PRO A 30 -16.22 -6.49 32.93
N GLN A 31 -16.91 -7.56 33.34
CA GLN A 31 -17.46 -7.68 34.69
C GLN A 31 -16.38 -7.61 35.78
N ASP A 32 -15.22 -8.22 35.54
CA ASP A 32 -14.07 -8.28 36.47
C ASP A 32 -13.00 -7.23 36.14
N SER A 33 -13.40 -6.11 35.52
CA SER A 33 -12.46 -5.05 35.18
C SER A 33 -11.94 -4.36 36.46
N PRO A 34 -10.61 -4.18 36.59
CA PRO A 34 -10.06 -3.42 37.70
C PRO A 34 -10.58 -1.98 37.62
N LYS A 35 -10.77 -1.35 38.80
CA LYS A 35 -11.10 0.07 38.82
C LYS A 35 -9.99 0.85 38.10
N PRO A 36 -10.35 1.79 37.20
CA PRO A 36 -9.35 2.63 36.58
C PRO A 36 -8.55 3.37 37.65
N ASP A 37 -7.24 3.48 37.45
CA ASP A 37 -6.39 4.32 38.29
C ASP A 37 -6.74 5.78 37.97
N ASP A 38 -7.24 6.51 38.97
CA ASP A 38 -7.63 7.92 38.82
C ASP A 38 -6.45 8.81 38.41
N ASN A 39 -5.21 8.34 38.58
CA ASN A 39 -3.99 9.06 38.19
C ASN A 39 -3.44 8.65 36.81
N ALA A 40 -4.05 7.68 36.13
CA ALA A 40 -3.58 7.26 34.81
C ALA A 40 -3.94 8.30 33.73
N ASP A 41 -3.04 8.50 32.77
CA ASP A 41 -3.31 9.35 31.61
C ASP A 41 -4.57 8.86 30.86
N PRO A 42 -5.42 9.77 30.37
CA PRO A 42 -6.66 9.40 29.70
C PRO A 42 -6.37 8.71 28.36
N VAL A 43 -6.84 7.47 28.23
CA VAL A 43 -6.84 6.72 26.96
C VAL A 43 -8.22 6.85 26.30
N LEU A 44 -8.25 7.31 25.04
CA LEU A 44 -9.51 7.57 24.32
C LEU A 44 -10.37 6.33 24.15
N LEU A 45 -9.78 5.19 23.81
CA LEU A 45 -10.50 3.94 23.58
C LEU A 45 -9.92 2.87 24.49
N GLY A 46 -10.76 2.26 25.32
CA GLY A 46 -10.38 1.07 26.08
C GLY A 46 -10.06 -0.11 25.14
N ASP A 47 -9.41 -1.14 25.68
CA ASP A 47 -8.96 -2.31 24.91
C ASP A 47 -10.08 -3.05 24.17
N HIS A 48 -11.33 -2.89 24.62
CA HIS A 48 -12.51 -3.52 24.05
C HIS A 48 -13.51 -2.53 23.44
N ASP A 49 -13.16 -1.25 23.39
CA ASP A 49 -14.02 -0.21 22.86
C ASP A 49 -13.92 -0.13 21.33
N VAL A 50 -14.99 0.34 20.72
CA VAL A 50 -15.07 0.62 19.28
C VAL A 50 -15.52 2.05 19.09
N ALA A 51 -14.70 2.86 18.43
CA ALA A 51 -15.12 4.20 18.04
C ALA A 51 -16.30 4.12 17.07
N LEU A 52 -17.31 4.98 17.25
CA LEU A 52 -18.46 4.99 16.34
C LEU A 52 -18.04 5.31 14.90
N ALA A 53 -17.04 6.18 14.71
CA ALA A 53 -16.51 6.54 13.40
C ALA A 53 -15.87 5.36 12.65
N SER A 54 -15.39 4.32 13.36
CA SER A 54 -14.81 3.14 12.73
C SER A 54 -15.87 2.10 12.32
N ILE A 55 -17.10 2.17 12.83
CA ILE A 55 -18.17 1.22 12.48
C ILE A 55 -18.63 1.48 11.06
N GLU A 56 -18.60 0.46 10.21
CA GLU A 56 -19.10 0.49 8.84
C GLU A 56 -20.53 -0.04 8.73
N LYS A 57 -20.81 -1.16 9.40
CA LYS A 57 -22.11 -1.84 9.38
C LYS A 57 -22.48 -2.35 10.76
N VAL A 58 -23.75 -2.19 11.12
CA VAL A 58 -24.34 -2.75 12.34
C VAL A 58 -25.30 -3.86 11.94
N VAL A 59 -25.04 -5.07 12.39
CA VAL A 59 -25.81 -6.26 12.03
C VAL A 59 -26.34 -6.91 13.28
N VAL A 60 -27.58 -7.38 13.21
CA VAL A 60 -28.15 -8.22 14.27
C VAL A 60 -28.50 -9.58 13.75
N VAL A 61 -28.27 -10.58 14.60
CA VAL A 61 -28.63 -11.97 14.36
C VAL A 61 -29.69 -12.34 15.38
N GLY A 62 -30.78 -12.93 14.92
CA GLY A 62 -31.78 -13.59 15.75
C GLY A 62 -31.92 -15.05 15.35
N PRO A 63 -32.88 -15.78 15.92
CA PRO A 63 -32.94 -17.24 15.83
C PRO A 63 -32.87 -17.79 14.40
N ASN A 64 -33.61 -17.16 13.47
CA ASN A 64 -33.75 -17.60 12.08
C ASN A 64 -33.52 -16.47 11.07
N ARG A 65 -32.92 -15.35 11.49
CA ARG A 65 -32.77 -14.17 10.62
C ARG A 65 -31.60 -13.29 11.02
N THR A 66 -30.84 -12.87 10.01
CA THR A 66 -29.80 -11.84 10.11
C THR A 66 -30.29 -10.59 9.42
N LYS A 67 -30.08 -9.42 10.03
CA LYS A 67 -30.52 -8.14 9.47
C LYS A 67 -29.47 -7.05 9.66
N LEU A 68 -29.13 -6.36 8.57
CA LEU A 68 -28.43 -5.08 8.62
C LEU A 68 -29.35 -4.02 9.24
N VAL A 69 -28.88 -3.36 10.30
CA VAL A 69 -29.61 -2.33 11.01
C VAL A 69 -29.19 -0.96 10.51
N THR A 70 -30.16 -0.22 10.01
CA THR A 70 -30.03 1.18 9.63
C THR A 70 -30.89 2.05 10.56
N PRO A 71 -30.66 3.37 10.60
CA PRO A 71 -31.45 4.30 11.43
C PRO A 71 -32.95 4.25 11.18
N ASN A 72 -33.33 3.92 9.94
CA ASN A 72 -34.71 3.84 9.47
C ASN A 72 -35.26 2.41 9.49
N SER A 73 -34.46 1.43 9.97
CA SER A 73 -34.90 0.04 10.05
C SER A 73 -35.94 -0.16 11.13
N SER A 74 -36.85 -1.12 10.92
CA SER A 74 -37.69 -1.70 11.98
C SER A 74 -37.28 -3.15 12.29
N LEU A 75 -36.91 -3.43 13.53
CA LEU A 75 -36.59 -4.73 14.10
C LEU A 75 -37.89 -5.37 14.57
N LYS A 76 -38.27 -6.46 13.91
CA LYS A 76 -39.47 -7.27 14.23
C LYS A 76 -39.14 -8.46 15.14
N PHE A 77 -37.94 -8.50 15.71
CA PHE A 77 -37.45 -9.47 16.68
C PHE A 77 -36.50 -8.78 17.65
N THR A 78 -36.32 -9.42 18.79
CA THR A 78 -35.21 -9.22 19.70
C THR A 78 -33.95 -9.90 19.16
N PRO A 79 -32.86 -9.16 18.90
CA PRO A 79 -31.55 -9.73 18.57
C PRO A 79 -31.03 -10.69 19.64
N GLU A 80 -30.44 -11.80 19.22
CA GLU A 80 -29.61 -12.64 20.09
C GLU A 80 -28.15 -12.17 20.04
N GLU A 81 -27.69 -11.75 18.86
CA GLU A 81 -26.34 -11.23 18.65
C GLU A 81 -26.35 -9.85 17.98
N LEU A 82 -25.38 -9.02 18.37
CA LEU A 82 -25.02 -7.76 17.74
C LEU A 82 -23.60 -7.90 17.16
N VAL A 83 -23.46 -7.61 15.87
CA VAL A 83 -22.20 -7.70 15.12
C VAL A 83 -21.87 -6.35 14.51
N LEU A 84 -20.71 -5.80 14.87
CA LEU A 84 -20.19 -4.53 14.39
C LEU A 84 -19.05 -4.79 13.40
N TYR A 85 -19.26 -4.46 12.12
CA TYR A 85 -18.20 -4.50 11.11
C TYR A 85 -17.52 -3.14 11.08
N CYS A 86 -16.20 -3.12 11.24
CA CYS A 86 -15.41 -1.90 11.29
C CYS A 86 -14.61 -1.70 10.00
N ARG A 87 -14.39 -0.43 9.60
CA ARG A 87 -13.64 -0.04 8.40
C ARG A 87 -12.21 -0.58 8.41
N ASP A 88 -11.67 -0.71 9.60
CA ASP A 88 -10.33 -1.19 9.88
C ASP A 88 -10.20 -2.73 9.77
N MET A 89 -11.19 -3.47 9.25
CA MET A 89 -11.20 -4.95 9.18
C MET A 89 -11.49 -5.69 10.49
N ARG A 90 -11.80 -5.01 11.60
CA ARG A 90 -12.31 -5.68 12.81
C ARG A 90 -13.79 -6.04 12.64
N VAL A 91 -14.18 -7.17 13.24
CA VAL A 91 -15.58 -7.54 13.45
C VAL A 91 -15.76 -7.86 14.92
N ILE A 92 -16.65 -7.12 15.59
CA ILE A 92 -16.90 -7.27 17.03
C ILE A 92 -18.27 -7.89 17.21
N CYS A 93 -18.34 -9.03 17.90
CA CYS A 93 -19.58 -9.73 18.18
C CYS A 93 -19.93 -9.65 19.67
N PHE A 94 -21.17 -9.31 19.96
CA PHE A 94 -21.77 -9.36 21.28
C PHE A 94 -22.95 -10.31 21.26
N LEU A 95 -23.00 -11.21 22.23
CA LEU A 95 -24.12 -12.12 22.48
C LEU A 95 -24.89 -11.58 23.69
N PHE A 96 -26.19 -11.30 23.52
CA PHE A 96 -27.05 -10.86 24.60
C PHE A 96 -27.39 -12.05 25.51
N ASP A 97 -27.31 -11.84 26.82
CA ASP A 97 -27.78 -12.84 27.78
C ASP A 97 -29.31 -12.97 27.67
N ARG A 98 -29.85 -14.19 27.81
CA ARG A 98 -31.29 -14.46 27.86
C ARG A 98 -32.00 -13.71 28.98
N LEU A 99 -31.28 -13.32 30.02
CA LEU A 99 -31.80 -12.52 31.13
C LEU A 99 -31.86 -11.01 30.82
N THR A 100 -31.27 -10.56 29.71
CA THR A 100 -31.29 -9.14 29.34
C THR A 100 -32.65 -8.79 28.75
N PRO A 101 -33.36 -7.77 29.27
CA PRO A 101 -34.68 -7.41 28.76
C PRO A 101 -34.66 -7.04 27.28
N ASP A 102 -35.57 -7.63 26.50
CA ASP A 102 -35.73 -7.39 25.05
C ASP A 102 -35.77 -5.90 24.68
N ALA A 103 -36.45 -5.09 25.49
CA ALA A 103 -36.53 -3.64 25.30
C ALA A 103 -35.13 -2.98 25.29
N GLN A 104 -34.25 -3.37 26.21
CA GLN A 104 -32.89 -2.83 26.29
C GLN A 104 -32.03 -3.29 25.11
N VAL A 105 -32.18 -4.54 24.68
CA VAL A 105 -31.46 -5.09 23.52
C VAL A 105 -31.81 -4.33 22.24
N ILE A 106 -33.10 -4.09 22.03
CA ILE A 106 -33.61 -3.35 20.88
C ILE A 106 -33.13 -1.88 20.96
N GLU A 107 -33.24 -1.26 22.13
CA GLU A 107 -32.83 0.12 22.37
C GLU A 107 -31.34 0.36 22.11
N ILE A 108 -30.45 -0.45 22.68
CA ILE A 108 -29.00 -0.29 22.49
C ILE A 108 -28.60 -0.50 21.03
N THR A 109 -29.20 -1.50 20.37
CA THR A 109 -28.96 -1.77 18.95
C THR A 109 -29.33 -0.58 18.09
N TYR A 110 -30.52 0.00 18.30
CA TYR A 110 -30.94 1.18 17.54
C TYR A 110 -30.14 2.41 17.87
N THR A 111 -29.77 2.59 19.14
CA THR A 111 -28.94 3.72 19.56
C THR A 111 -27.60 3.67 18.84
N ILE A 112 -26.94 2.51 18.78
CA ILE A 112 -25.71 2.33 18.01
C ILE A 112 -25.96 2.60 16.52
N ALA A 113 -27.01 2.00 15.93
CA ALA A 113 -27.34 2.16 14.51
C ALA A 113 -27.65 3.61 14.11
N LYS A 114 -28.29 4.39 15.00
CA LYS A 114 -28.59 5.81 14.78
C LYS A 114 -27.36 6.70 14.95
N THR A 115 -26.50 6.38 15.90
CA THR A 115 -25.36 7.24 16.28
C THR A 115 -24.16 7.04 15.36
N TYR A 116 -23.95 5.84 14.80
CA TYR A 116 -22.82 5.57 13.91
C TYR A 116 -23.00 6.09 12.46
N GLN A 117 -24.16 6.70 12.12
CA GLN A 117 -24.48 7.13 10.76
C GLN A 117 -23.32 7.82 10.03
N PRO A 118 -23.21 7.68 8.69
CA PRO A 118 -22.15 8.30 7.90
C PRO A 118 -21.95 9.75 8.33
N LEU A 119 -20.71 10.09 8.67
CA LEU A 119 -20.43 11.37 9.28
C LEU A 119 -20.78 12.48 8.28
N LYS A 120 -21.90 13.16 8.41
CA LYS A 120 -22.12 14.42 7.68
C LYS A 120 -21.03 15.42 8.10
N PRO A 121 -20.68 16.44 7.29
CA PRO A 121 -19.63 17.40 7.63
C PRO A 121 -19.70 18.00 9.05
N GLY A 122 -20.91 18.33 9.54
CA GLY A 122 -21.09 18.84 10.92
C GLY A 122 -20.92 17.79 12.03
N SER A 123 -21.00 16.49 11.69
CA SER A 123 -20.93 15.41 12.67
C SER A 123 -19.50 14.97 13.03
N VAL A 124 -18.51 15.25 12.16
CA VAL A 124 -17.09 15.06 12.51
C VAL A 124 -16.72 15.97 13.67
N LEU A 125 -17.15 17.23 13.65
CA LEU A 125 -16.94 18.15 14.75
C LEU A 125 -17.68 17.69 16.01
N SER A 126 -18.91 17.19 15.90
CA SER A 126 -19.61 16.64 17.08
C SER A 126 -18.91 15.41 17.65
N PHE A 127 -18.34 14.56 16.80
CA PHE A 127 -17.55 13.39 17.22
C PHE A 127 -16.27 13.81 17.95
N GLN A 128 -15.55 14.80 17.40
CA GLN A 128 -14.37 15.39 18.04
C GLN A 128 -14.72 16.03 19.39
N ASN A 129 -15.81 16.79 19.46
CA ASN A 129 -16.28 17.39 20.71
C ASN A 129 -16.72 16.32 21.73
N ALA A 130 -17.31 15.21 21.30
CA ALA A 130 -17.67 14.12 22.19
C ALA A 130 -16.43 13.40 22.77
N ALA A 131 -15.34 13.32 21.99
CA ALA A 131 -14.10 12.66 22.41
C ALA A 131 -13.17 13.58 23.21
N LEU A 132 -13.05 14.84 22.80
CA LEU A 132 -12.02 15.79 23.25
C LEU A 132 -12.61 17.02 23.95
N GLY A 133 -13.93 17.14 24.03
CA GLY A 133 -14.61 18.36 24.47
C GLY A 133 -14.75 18.52 25.98
N SER A 134 -14.50 17.47 26.77
CA SER A 134 -14.61 17.53 28.24
C SER A 134 -13.58 18.50 28.82
N VAL A 135 -13.88 19.08 29.98
CA VAL A 135 -13.00 20.06 30.63
C VAL A 135 -11.66 19.42 31.00
N GLU A 136 -11.70 18.19 31.52
CA GLU A 136 -10.53 17.41 31.91
C GLU A 136 -9.65 17.10 30.71
N MET A 137 -10.25 16.65 29.59
CA MET A 137 -9.50 16.34 28.37
C MET A 137 -8.89 17.60 27.75
N LYS A 138 -9.61 18.72 27.74
CA LYS A 138 -9.08 20.02 27.28
C LYS A 138 -7.91 20.48 28.13
N GLN A 139 -8.01 20.36 29.45
CA GLN A 139 -6.93 20.69 30.37
C GLN A 139 -5.72 19.77 30.16
N PHE A 140 -5.94 18.47 29.98
CA PHE A 140 -4.89 17.52 29.68
C PHE A 140 -4.16 17.87 28.38
N LEU A 141 -4.91 18.12 27.31
CA LEU A 141 -4.35 18.51 26.01
C LEU A 141 -3.55 19.83 26.09
N SER A 142 -4.02 20.81 26.86
CA SER A 142 -3.30 22.09 27.03
C SER A 142 -1.97 21.96 27.78
N ASN A 143 -1.81 20.93 28.61
CA ASN A 143 -0.58 20.66 29.35
C ASN A 143 0.38 19.72 28.61
N ARG A 144 -0.06 19.14 27.48
CA ARG A 144 0.80 18.25 26.72
C ARG A 144 1.92 19.00 26.04
N ARG A 145 3.04 18.31 25.94
CA ARG A 145 4.17 18.75 25.13
C ARG A 145 4.28 17.82 23.93
N ARG A 146 4.54 18.40 22.75
CA ARG A 146 4.90 17.60 21.57
C ARG A 146 6.19 16.83 21.85
N ASP A 147 6.29 15.64 21.27
CA ASP A 147 7.55 14.88 21.31
C ASP A 147 8.66 15.70 20.63
N THR A 148 9.72 15.96 21.38
CA THR A 148 10.89 16.75 20.95
C THR A 148 11.89 15.91 20.15
N HIS A 149 11.80 14.59 20.22
CA HIS A 149 12.67 13.67 19.48
C HIS A 149 12.17 13.39 18.06
N MET A 150 10.95 13.82 17.74
CA MET A 150 10.38 13.64 16.41
C MET A 150 10.55 14.90 15.57
N ASN A 151 10.92 14.72 14.29
CA ASN A 151 10.99 15.80 13.34
C ASN A 151 9.60 16.08 12.71
N TRP A 152 9.07 17.28 12.92
CA TRP A 152 7.71 17.66 12.51
C TRP A 152 7.60 18.22 11.09
N PHE A 153 8.72 18.70 10.53
CA PHE A 153 8.81 19.33 9.21
C PHE A 153 7.89 20.57 9.04
N GLU A 154 7.57 21.24 10.14
CA GLU A 154 6.71 22.43 10.16
C GLU A 154 7.51 23.74 10.14
N SER A 155 8.80 23.69 10.50
CA SER A 155 9.72 24.83 10.54
C SER A 155 10.89 24.68 9.56
N VAL A 156 11.63 25.76 9.28
CA VAL A 156 12.86 25.68 8.46
C VAL A 156 13.90 24.79 9.12
N LEU A 157 14.07 24.91 10.44
CA LEU A 157 15.05 24.14 11.23
C LEU A 157 14.81 22.63 11.13
N ASP A 158 13.54 22.22 11.14
CA ASP A 158 13.14 20.82 10.99
C ASP A 158 13.68 20.22 9.66
N TRP A 159 13.56 20.98 8.57
CA TRP A 159 14.08 20.56 7.27
C TRP A 159 15.61 20.59 7.22
N GLU A 160 16.25 21.59 7.84
CA GLU A 160 17.72 21.68 7.92
C GLU A 160 18.33 20.50 8.69
N GLN A 161 17.71 20.08 9.80
CA GLN A 161 18.13 18.91 10.57
C GLN A 161 18.09 17.63 9.73
N GLU A 162 17.06 17.46 8.89
CA GLU A 162 16.96 16.30 8.01
C GLU A 162 17.99 16.34 6.87
N LEU A 163 18.31 17.53 6.35
CA LEU A 163 19.38 17.71 5.37
C LEU A 163 20.75 17.37 5.96
N GLU A 164 21.01 17.82 7.19
CA GLU A 164 22.23 17.50 7.92
C GLU A 164 22.34 15.99 8.17
N ARG A 165 21.27 15.35 8.66
CA ARG A 165 21.21 13.89 8.88
C ARG A 165 21.52 13.10 7.61
N CYS A 166 21.04 13.55 6.46
CA CYS A 166 21.25 12.89 5.17
C CYS A 166 22.55 13.32 4.45
N GLY A 167 23.34 14.25 5.02
CA GLY A 167 24.54 14.79 4.36
C GLY A 167 24.23 15.54 3.06
N ALA A 168 23.06 16.16 2.95
CA ALA A 168 22.54 16.76 1.73
C ALA A 168 22.97 18.22 1.51
N SER A 169 24.27 18.51 1.61
CA SER A 169 24.83 19.88 1.57
C SER A 169 24.65 20.64 0.24
N GLY A 170 24.28 19.95 -0.85
CA GLY A 170 23.89 20.55 -2.12
C GLY A 170 22.45 21.08 -2.15
N TRP A 171 21.71 20.99 -1.05
CA TRP A 171 20.29 21.35 -1.01
C TRP A 171 20.03 22.40 0.05
N ARG A 172 19.06 23.28 -0.22
CA ARG A 172 18.60 24.31 0.72
C ARG A 172 17.12 24.21 0.97
N VAL A 173 16.71 24.65 2.15
CA VAL A 173 15.31 24.92 2.45
C VAL A 173 14.90 26.24 1.79
N SER A 174 13.78 26.23 1.09
CA SER A 174 13.18 27.41 0.47
C SER A 174 11.82 27.70 1.10
N SER A 175 11.62 28.96 1.48
CA SER A 175 10.35 29.50 1.94
C SER A 175 9.50 30.07 0.79
N VAL A 176 9.82 29.75 -0.47
CA VAL A 176 9.11 30.28 -1.65
C VAL A 176 7.60 30.01 -1.62
N ASN A 177 7.19 28.92 -0.96
CA ASN A 177 5.80 28.51 -0.84
C ASN A 177 5.19 28.78 0.54
N ASP A 178 5.79 29.67 1.36
CA ASP A 178 5.35 29.91 2.74
C ASP A 178 3.88 30.32 2.86
N ARG A 179 3.36 31.01 1.83
CA ARG A 179 1.95 31.44 1.71
C ARG A 179 1.09 30.54 0.84
N PHE A 180 1.61 29.40 0.39
CA PHE A 180 0.95 28.45 -0.52
C PHE A 180 0.52 29.05 -1.87
N GLU A 181 1.24 30.08 -2.34
CA GLU A 181 0.95 30.79 -3.59
C GLU A 181 1.44 30.01 -4.82
N MET A 182 2.59 29.34 -4.70
CA MET A 182 3.18 28.54 -5.78
C MET A 182 2.44 27.21 -5.95
N SER A 183 2.17 26.53 -4.84
CA SER A 183 1.35 25.32 -4.84
C SER A 183 0.52 25.25 -3.57
N THR A 184 -0.78 25.07 -3.77
CA THR A 184 -1.73 24.96 -2.66
C THR A 184 -1.71 23.60 -1.98
N SER A 185 -1.04 22.60 -2.58
CA SER A 185 -0.93 21.23 -2.08
C SER A 185 0.46 20.86 -1.55
N LEU A 186 1.50 21.67 -1.83
CA LEU A 186 2.82 21.54 -1.21
C LEU A 186 2.88 22.17 0.20
N PRO A 187 3.88 21.79 1.01
CA PRO A 187 4.14 22.44 2.29
C PRO A 187 4.68 23.87 2.12
N ARG A 188 4.70 24.63 3.22
CA ARG A 188 5.27 25.99 3.32
C ARG A 188 6.73 26.04 2.92
N PHE A 189 7.48 25.02 3.34
CA PHE A 189 8.90 24.88 3.10
C PHE A 189 9.15 23.68 2.21
N ILE A 190 9.95 23.88 1.17
CA ILE A 190 10.38 22.82 0.26
C ILE A 190 11.89 22.82 0.14
N VAL A 191 12.48 21.66 -0.10
CA VAL A 191 13.91 21.54 -0.32
C VAL A 191 14.21 21.56 -1.81
N VAL A 192 15.09 22.46 -2.20
CA VAL A 192 15.48 22.75 -3.59
C VAL A 192 17.00 22.85 -3.70
N PRO A 193 17.59 22.78 -4.90
CA PRO A 193 19.03 22.86 -5.02
C PRO A 193 19.58 24.19 -4.53
N GLN A 194 20.74 24.16 -3.88
CA GLN A 194 21.38 25.34 -3.28
C GLN A 194 21.56 26.49 -4.28
N LYS A 195 21.87 26.17 -5.55
CA LYS A 195 22.17 27.13 -6.61
C LYS A 195 20.94 27.78 -7.25
N VAL A 196 19.76 27.18 -7.10
CA VAL A 196 18.52 27.68 -7.73
C VAL A 196 17.91 28.74 -6.84
N LEU A 197 17.51 29.88 -7.40
CA LEU A 197 16.88 30.98 -6.67
C LEU A 197 15.36 30.85 -6.61
N ASP A 198 14.73 31.40 -5.57
CA ASP A 198 13.26 31.36 -5.42
C ASP A 198 12.52 32.05 -6.58
N THR A 199 13.12 33.06 -7.21
CA THR A 199 12.58 33.73 -8.40
C THR A 199 12.55 32.82 -9.63
N GLU A 200 13.47 31.86 -9.74
CA GLU A 200 13.51 30.86 -10.81
C GLU A 200 12.44 29.80 -10.57
N LEU A 201 12.28 29.34 -9.32
CA LEU A 201 11.22 28.41 -8.93
C LEU A 201 9.82 28.99 -9.23
N LYS A 202 9.61 30.27 -8.96
CA LYS A 202 8.37 31.00 -9.28
C LYS A 202 8.07 31.08 -10.78
N LYS A 203 9.06 30.89 -11.66
CA LYS A 203 8.82 30.77 -13.10
C LYS A 203 8.49 29.32 -13.48
N SER A 204 9.18 28.36 -12.87
CA SER A 204 9.06 26.94 -13.22
C SER A 204 7.77 26.25 -12.72
N PHE A 205 7.13 26.71 -11.65
CA PHE A 205 6.04 25.94 -11.03
C PHE A 205 4.81 25.77 -11.91
N ALA A 206 4.47 26.77 -12.72
CA ALA A 206 3.29 26.73 -13.57
C ALA A 206 3.34 25.56 -14.57
N HIS A 207 4.54 25.08 -14.91
CA HIS A 207 4.74 23.97 -15.83
C HIS A 207 4.37 22.58 -15.27
N PHE A 208 4.14 22.46 -13.96
CA PHE A 208 3.81 21.19 -13.31
C PHE A 208 2.35 21.16 -12.84
N ASN A 209 1.73 19.99 -12.86
CA ASN A 209 0.39 19.82 -12.28
C ASN A 209 0.40 20.21 -10.79
N GLU A 210 -0.61 20.96 -10.38
CA GLU A 210 -0.73 21.56 -9.04
C GLU A 210 0.48 22.41 -8.57
N GLY A 211 1.37 22.83 -9.48
CA GLY A 211 2.58 23.58 -9.12
C GLY A 211 3.64 22.75 -8.39
N ARG A 212 3.57 21.42 -8.47
CA ARG A 212 4.42 20.49 -7.69
C ARG A 212 5.72 20.19 -8.41
N ILE A 213 6.65 21.14 -8.32
CA ILE A 213 7.99 21.05 -8.91
C ILE A 213 8.83 19.90 -8.34
N PRO A 214 9.93 19.52 -9.00
CA PRO A 214 10.91 18.61 -8.44
C PRO A 214 11.48 19.18 -7.15
N ARG A 215 11.36 18.39 -6.10
CA ARG A 215 11.83 18.72 -4.76
C ARG A 215 12.56 17.53 -4.17
N TRP A 216 13.51 17.80 -3.30
CA TRP A 216 14.28 16.77 -2.63
C TRP A 216 13.45 16.04 -1.58
N CYS A 217 13.71 14.73 -1.49
CA CYS A 217 13.08 13.83 -0.53
C CYS A 217 14.12 13.18 0.38
N TRP A 218 15.20 12.67 -0.23
CA TRP A 218 16.23 11.92 0.48
C TRP A 218 17.54 11.88 -0.33
N ARG A 219 18.67 11.75 0.36
CA ARG A 219 19.99 11.53 -0.25
C ARG A 219 20.55 10.19 0.21
N HIS A 220 20.96 9.36 -0.75
CA HIS A 220 21.70 8.14 -0.47
C HIS A 220 23.12 8.50 0.00
N PRO A 221 23.70 7.82 1.01
CA PRO A 221 25.07 8.10 1.48
C PRO A 221 26.17 7.98 0.41
N ARG A 222 25.87 7.26 -0.68
CA ARG A 222 26.71 7.16 -1.89
C ARG A 222 26.58 8.35 -2.86
N GLY A 223 25.85 9.40 -2.47
CA GLY A 223 25.78 10.68 -3.17
C GLY A 223 24.60 10.89 -4.11
N SER A 224 23.79 9.86 -4.38
CA SER A 224 22.59 9.97 -5.24
C SER A 224 21.43 10.68 -4.52
N ASP A 225 20.66 11.45 -5.26
CA ASP A 225 19.52 12.23 -4.74
C ASP A 225 18.19 11.67 -5.26
N LEU A 226 17.22 11.50 -4.36
CA LEU A 226 15.85 11.13 -4.70
C LEU A 226 14.95 12.37 -4.67
N LEU A 227 14.28 12.64 -5.79
CA LEU A 227 13.33 13.74 -5.96
C LEU A 227 11.91 13.21 -6.22
N ARG A 228 10.92 14.06 -5.94
CA ARG A 228 9.53 13.87 -6.32
C ARG A 228 9.01 15.07 -7.09
N MET A 229 8.23 14.82 -8.14
CA MET A 229 7.58 15.85 -8.95
C MET A 229 6.25 15.36 -9.52
N ALA A 230 5.35 16.30 -9.77
CA ALA A 230 4.19 16.00 -10.61
C ALA A 230 4.60 15.90 -12.10
N SER A 231 3.69 15.42 -12.94
CA SER A 231 3.90 15.47 -14.39
C SER A 231 3.72 16.89 -14.94
N PHE A 232 4.26 17.11 -16.13
CA PHE A 232 4.15 18.40 -16.82
C PHE A 232 2.71 18.67 -17.26
N GLN A 233 2.34 19.94 -17.25
CA GLN A 233 1.08 20.39 -17.84
C GLN A 233 1.18 20.32 -19.37
N ASN A 234 0.32 19.53 -20.00
CA ASN A 234 0.34 19.30 -21.45
C ASN A 234 0.07 20.56 -22.30
N ASN A 235 -0.49 21.62 -21.69
CA ASN A 235 -0.97 22.82 -22.40
C ASN A 235 0.00 23.99 -22.38
N ILE A 236 1.19 23.84 -21.81
CA ILE A 236 2.16 24.92 -21.67
C ILE A 236 3.30 24.72 -22.67
N TYR A 237 3.55 25.75 -23.49
CA TYR A 237 4.75 25.79 -24.31
C TYR A 237 5.94 26.14 -23.42
N HIS A 238 7.05 25.43 -23.58
CA HIS A 238 8.25 25.64 -22.79
C HIS A 238 9.28 26.37 -23.63
N GLU A 239 9.63 27.58 -23.21
CA GLU A 239 10.71 28.33 -23.84
C GLU A 239 12.07 27.75 -23.46
N LYS A 240 13.11 28.12 -24.20
CA LYS A 240 14.48 27.64 -23.96
C LYS A 240 14.97 27.99 -22.54
N ASP A 241 14.57 29.14 -22.02
CA ASP A 241 14.90 29.54 -20.65
C ASP A 241 14.13 28.73 -19.60
N ASP A 242 12.89 28.32 -19.87
CA ASP A 242 12.12 27.45 -18.97
C ASP A 242 12.78 26.07 -18.86
N ILE A 243 13.19 25.52 -20.02
CA ILE A 243 13.96 24.28 -20.12
C ILE A 243 15.22 24.40 -19.25
N ARG A 244 16.04 25.43 -19.45
CA ARG A 244 17.26 25.63 -18.67
C ARG A 244 16.97 25.74 -17.16
N ASN A 245 15.92 26.46 -16.76
CA ASN A 245 15.54 26.56 -15.35
C ASN A 245 15.15 25.21 -14.77
N LEU A 246 14.43 24.38 -15.53
CA LEU A 246 14.06 23.03 -15.14
C LEU A 246 15.29 22.10 -15.02
N GLU A 247 16.33 22.28 -15.84
CA GLU A 247 17.60 21.53 -15.73
C GLU A 247 18.23 21.85 -14.40
N MET A 248 18.32 23.13 -14.05
CA MET A 248 18.92 23.55 -12.79
C MET A 248 18.19 22.97 -11.58
N VAL A 249 16.86 22.84 -11.64
CA VAL A 249 16.06 22.22 -10.56
C VAL A 249 16.30 20.71 -10.47
N LEU A 250 16.40 19.99 -11.60
CA LEU A 250 16.59 18.53 -11.61
C LEU A 250 18.04 18.10 -11.34
N PHE A 251 19.02 18.76 -11.93
CA PHE A 251 20.44 18.40 -11.79
C PHE A 251 21.08 19.00 -10.54
N GLY A 252 20.44 20.02 -9.97
CA GLY A 252 20.62 20.53 -8.64
C GLY A 252 22.04 20.96 -8.28
N CYS A 253 22.88 20.02 -7.84
CA CYS A 253 24.18 20.38 -7.26
C CYS A 253 25.37 19.48 -7.59
N GLN A 254 25.20 18.20 -7.99
CA GLN A 254 26.33 17.26 -8.19
C GLN A 254 26.11 16.18 -9.25
N SER A 255 24.87 15.82 -9.57
CA SER A 255 24.58 14.72 -10.50
C SER A 255 24.72 15.19 -11.94
N SER A 256 25.55 14.49 -12.71
CA SER A 256 25.66 14.68 -14.15
C SER A 256 24.52 14.02 -14.91
N LEU A 257 23.73 13.14 -14.27
CA LEU A 257 22.69 12.36 -14.91
C LEU A 257 21.43 12.32 -14.05
N CYS A 258 20.28 12.38 -14.73
CA CYS A 258 18.96 12.29 -14.11
C CYS A 258 18.17 11.13 -14.71
N VAL A 259 17.53 10.33 -13.86
CA VAL A 259 16.57 9.30 -14.26
C VAL A 259 15.19 9.71 -13.77
N VAL A 260 14.30 10.03 -14.69
CA VAL A 260 12.87 10.21 -14.40
C VAL A 260 12.21 8.83 -14.39
N VAL A 261 11.54 8.50 -13.30
CA VAL A 261 10.84 7.22 -13.12
C VAL A 261 9.35 7.50 -13.18
N GLU A 262 8.70 7.03 -14.26
CA GLU A 262 7.26 7.19 -14.45
C GLU A 262 6.49 6.15 -13.62
N LEU A 263 5.58 6.62 -12.78
CA LEU A 263 4.81 5.76 -11.89
C LEU A 263 3.42 5.43 -12.43
N GLY A 264 2.78 6.34 -13.18
CA GLY A 264 1.35 6.26 -13.49
C GLY A 264 0.93 5.10 -14.41
N GLU A 265 1.85 4.62 -15.24
CA GLU A 265 1.59 3.53 -16.20
C GLU A 265 1.89 2.13 -15.64
N GLU A 266 2.65 2.04 -14.55
CA GLU A 266 3.13 0.77 -13.99
C GLU A 266 2.50 0.40 -12.65
N LEU A 267 2.13 1.41 -11.85
CA LEU A 267 1.55 1.24 -10.54
C LEU A 267 0.02 1.40 -10.59
N PRO A 268 -0.73 0.75 -9.69
CA PRO A 268 -2.18 0.80 -9.68
C PRO A 268 -2.70 2.22 -9.39
N SER A 269 -3.79 2.59 -10.05
CA SER A 269 -4.50 3.83 -9.73
C SER A 269 -5.20 3.73 -8.36
N PRO A 270 -5.55 4.85 -7.71
CA PRO A 270 -6.36 4.81 -6.49
C PRO A 270 -7.65 4.00 -6.63
N ALA A 271 -8.31 4.07 -7.80
CA ALA A 271 -9.53 3.30 -8.07
C ALA A 271 -9.27 1.79 -8.12
N ASP A 272 -8.14 1.37 -8.71
CA ASP A 272 -7.74 -0.04 -8.73
C ASP A 272 -7.48 -0.57 -7.32
N ILE A 273 -6.80 0.23 -6.49
CA ILE A 273 -6.51 -0.10 -5.09
C ILE A 273 -7.80 -0.26 -4.29
N GLN A 274 -8.76 0.65 -4.48
CA GLN A 274 -10.05 0.59 -3.79
C GLN A 274 -10.85 -0.66 -4.19
N LEU A 275 -10.85 -1.01 -5.47
CA LEU A 275 -11.50 -2.22 -5.96
C LEU A 275 -10.85 -3.48 -5.40
N ALA A 276 -9.51 -3.54 -5.41
CA ALA A 276 -8.75 -4.66 -4.85
C ALA A 276 -9.02 -4.83 -3.34
N HIS A 277 -8.98 -3.73 -2.59
CA HIS A 277 -9.29 -3.74 -1.16
C HIS A 277 -10.73 -4.19 -0.89
N SER A 278 -11.71 -3.73 -1.67
CA SER A 278 -13.11 -4.11 -1.52
C SER A 278 -13.31 -5.62 -1.72
N ARG A 279 -12.63 -6.20 -2.72
CA ARG A 279 -12.62 -7.65 -2.95
C ARG A 279 -11.93 -8.42 -1.83
N LEU A 280 -10.77 -7.95 -1.37
CA LEU A 280 -10.05 -8.54 -0.25
C LEU A 280 -10.89 -8.54 1.02
N ARG A 281 -11.56 -7.42 1.32
CA ARG A 281 -12.45 -7.26 2.45
C ARG A 281 -13.63 -8.22 2.38
N ALA A 282 -14.29 -8.32 1.23
CA ALA A 282 -15.38 -9.27 1.01
C ALA A 282 -14.93 -10.72 1.19
N LEU A 283 -13.73 -11.07 0.72
CA LEU A 283 -13.12 -12.39 0.92
C LEU A 283 -12.86 -12.67 2.41
N CYS A 284 -12.21 -11.75 3.12
CA CYS A 284 -11.76 -11.96 4.50
C CYS A 284 -12.87 -11.91 5.55
N LEU A 285 -13.89 -11.07 5.35
CA LEU A 285 -14.95 -10.86 6.34
C LEU A 285 -16.26 -11.57 5.98
N GLY A 286 -16.40 -12.03 4.73
CA GLY A 286 -17.65 -12.58 4.20
C GLY A 286 -18.71 -11.51 3.94
N ASP A 287 -19.80 -11.91 3.27
CA ASP A 287 -21.00 -11.08 3.16
C ASP A 287 -22.01 -11.49 4.24
N ILE A 288 -22.59 -10.50 4.89
CA ILE A 288 -23.65 -10.65 5.90
C ILE A 288 -24.86 -11.39 5.32
N SER A 289 -25.07 -11.26 4.00
CA SER A 289 -26.20 -11.86 3.29
C SER A 289 -25.97 -13.33 2.86
N THR A 290 -24.72 -13.79 2.84
CA THR A 290 -24.38 -15.14 2.39
C THR A 290 -23.72 -15.93 3.52
N SER A 291 -24.40 -16.96 4.01
CA SER A 291 -23.86 -17.91 5.00
C SER A 291 -22.78 -18.84 4.43
N VAL A 292 -22.37 -18.63 3.17
CA VAL A 292 -21.47 -19.51 2.43
C VAL A 292 -20.09 -18.88 2.42
N SER A 293 -19.20 -19.40 3.27
CA SER A 293 -17.77 -19.11 3.19
C SER A 293 -17.20 -19.61 1.86
N VAL A 294 -16.21 -18.90 1.32
CA VAL A 294 -15.44 -19.39 0.16
C VAL A 294 -14.85 -20.76 0.51
N PRO A 295 -15.08 -21.80 -0.31
CA PRO A 295 -14.48 -23.11 -0.10
C PRO A 295 -12.95 -23.02 0.01
N ASP A 296 -12.36 -23.79 0.94
CA ASP A 296 -10.92 -23.74 1.22
C ASP A 296 -10.05 -24.00 -0.02
N ASP A 297 -10.48 -24.87 -0.93
CA ASP A 297 -9.79 -25.20 -2.19
C ASP A 297 -9.74 -24.02 -3.18
N LYS A 298 -10.63 -23.04 -3.03
CA LYS A 298 -10.72 -21.84 -3.88
C LYS A 298 -10.22 -20.57 -3.19
N TRP A 299 -9.80 -20.64 -1.92
CA TRP A 299 -9.41 -19.46 -1.15
C TRP A 299 -8.24 -18.72 -1.81
N LEU A 300 -7.16 -19.44 -2.14
CA LEU A 300 -5.96 -18.84 -2.72
C LEU A 300 -6.21 -18.25 -4.12
N SER A 301 -6.98 -18.93 -4.96
CA SER A 301 -7.37 -18.38 -6.27
C SER A 301 -8.28 -17.16 -6.15
N THR A 302 -9.15 -17.14 -5.14
CA THR A 302 -10.00 -15.98 -4.88
C THR A 302 -9.18 -14.81 -4.34
N LEU A 303 -8.21 -15.07 -3.46
CA LEU A 303 -7.23 -14.10 -2.98
C LEU A 303 -6.43 -13.50 -4.14
N GLU A 304 -5.94 -14.33 -5.06
CA GLU A 304 -5.24 -13.87 -6.27
C GLU A 304 -6.12 -12.96 -7.13
N SER A 305 -7.41 -13.31 -7.30
CA SER A 305 -8.37 -12.49 -8.06
C SER A 305 -8.70 -11.13 -7.43
N THR A 306 -8.28 -10.89 -6.18
CA THR A 306 -8.39 -9.56 -5.55
C THR A 306 -7.35 -8.58 -6.10
N HIS A 307 -6.24 -9.06 -6.66
CA HIS A 307 -5.06 -8.28 -7.07
C HIS A 307 -4.36 -7.48 -5.95
N TRP A 308 -4.76 -7.63 -4.69
CA TRP A 308 -4.14 -6.87 -3.59
C TRP A 308 -2.65 -7.18 -3.42
N LEU A 309 -2.30 -8.47 -3.40
CA LEU A 309 -0.90 -8.90 -3.30
C LEU A 309 -0.11 -8.60 -4.58
N ASP A 310 -0.77 -8.54 -5.74
CA ASP A 310 -0.13 -8.13 -7.00
C ASP A 310 0.30 -6.66 -6.94
N TYR A 311 -0.59 -5.79 -6.46
CA TYR A 311 -0.31 -4.37 -6.28
C TYR A 311 0.77 -4.11 -5.23
N THR A 312 0.71 -4.82 -4.10
CA THR A 312 1.76 -4.79 -3.07
C THR A 312 3.13 -5.20 -3.67
N ARG A 313 3.15 -6.28 -4.45
CA ARG A 313 4.35 -6.75 -5.16
C ARG A 313 4.86 -5.73 -6.18
N SER A 314 3.99 -5.07 -6.94
CA SER A 314 4.37 -4.04 -7.91
C SER A 314 4.99 -2.82 -7.25
N CYS A 315 4.43 -2.35 -6.12
CA CYS A 315 5.00 -1.25 -5.34
C CYS A 315 6.40 -1.59 -4.81
N LEU A 316 6.57 -2.78 -4.22
CA LEU A 316 7.87 -3.27 -3.74
C LEU A 316 8.88 -3.43 -4.87
N ARG A 317 8.46 -3.94 -6.04
CA ARG A 317 9.31 -4.05 -7.23
C ARG A 317 9.82 -2.69 -7.68
N LYS A 318 8.93 -1.72 -7.85
CA LYS A 318 9.29 -0.37 -8.30
C LYS A 318 10.21 0.33 -7.30
N ALA A 319 9.94 0.22 -6.00
CA ALA A 319 10.81 0.74 -4.96
C ALA A 319 12.21 0.08 -4.99
N SER A 320 12.28 -1.23 -5.25
CA SER A 320 13.55 -1.95 -5.37
C SER A 320 14.38 -1.48 -6.57
N GLU A 321 13.74 -1.23 -7.72
CA GLU A 321 14.40 -0.66 -8.92
C GLU A 321 15.00 0.72 -8.60
N VAL A 322 14.22 1.59 -7.96
CA VAL A 322 14.66 2.93 -7.55
C VAL A 322 15.79 2.86 -6.52
N ALA A 323 15.69 1.98 -5.53
CA ALA A 323 16.73 1.77 -4.53
C ALA A 323 18.06 1.31 -5.16
N CYS A 324 17.99 0.40 -6.15
CA CYS A 324 19.17 -0.05 -6.88
C CYS A 324 19.81 1.08 -7.73
N LEU A 325 19.00 1.92 -8.36
CA LEU A 325 19.50 3.11 -9.06
C LEU A 325 20.25 4.06 -8.12
N LEU A 326 19.66 4.37 -6.96
CA LEU A 326 20.29 5.24 -5.97
C LEU A 326 21.57 4.64 -5.41
N ARG A 327 21.60 3.32 -5.19
CA ARG A 327 22.80 2.58 -4.75
C ARG A 327 23.98 2.76 -5.73
N GLY A 328 23.74 2.98 -7.02
CA GLY A 328 24.78 3.20 -8.03
C GLY A 328 25.69 4.41 -7.75
N GLY A 329 25.18 5.41 -7.01
CA GLY A 329 25.89 6.66 -6.69
C GLY A 329 25.79 7.72 -7.80
N HIS A 330 25.94 8.99 -7.42
CA HIS A 330 26.03 10.16 -8.31
C HIS A 330 24.88 10.35 -9.34
N LEU A 331 23.71 9.78 -9.07
CA LEU A 331 22.52 9.94 -9.91
C LEU A 331 21.45 10.77 -9.19
N THR A 332 20.74 11.61 -9.95
CA THR A 332 19.44 12.10 -9.51
C THR A 332 18.37 11.14 -10.02
N VAL A 333 17.50 10.65 -9.13
CA VAL A 333 16.32 9.87 -9.51
C VAL A 333 15.07 10.67 -9.16
N ALA A 334 14.27 11.06 -10.15
CA ALA A 334 13.07 11.85 -9.97
C ALA A 334 11.82 10.98 -10.20
N LEU A 335 11.03 10.76 -9.16
CA LEU A 335 9.75 10.09 -9.26
C LEU A 335 8.72 11.04 -9.88
N GLN A 336 8.04 10.58 -10.92
CA GLN A 336 7.00 11.34 -11.63
C GLN A 336 5.65 10.60 -11.57
N GLU A 337 4.62 11.34 -11.17
CA GLU A 337 3.23 10.91 -11.15
C GLU A 337 2.35 12.11 -11.54
N ALA A 338 1.14 11.89 -12.04
CA ALA A 338 0.26 12.96 -12.51
C ALA A 338 0.14 14.14 -11.53
N GLU A 339 -0.10 13.85 -10.25
CA GLU A 339 -0.20 14.87 -9.19
C GLU A 339 0.85 14.68 -8.09
N ASP A 340 1.61 13.58 -8.06
CA ASP A 340 2.60 13.28 -7.01
C ASP A 340 2.03 13.39 -5.57
N ARG A 341 0.91 12.69 -5.36
CA ARG A 341 0.21 12.67 -4.06
C ARG A 341 -0.16 11.28 -3.58
N ASP A 342 0.00 10.24 -4.40
CA ASP A 342 -0.41 8.88 -4.08
C ASP A 342 0.79 7.92 -4.24
N MET A 343 1.04 7.38 -5.43
CA MET A 343 2.10 6.37 -5.64
C MET A 343 3.51 6.91 -5.39
N SER A 344 3.74 8.20 -5.62
CA SER A 344 5.02 8.83 -5.31
C SER A 344 5.33 8.79 -3.81
N CYS A 345 4.30 8.91 -2.94
CA CYS A 345 4.46 8.74 -1.49
C CYS A 345 4.86 7.30 -1.15
N VAL A 346 4.21 6.32 -1.79
CA VAL A 346 4.50 4.89 -1.58
C VAL A 346 5.94 4.57 -1.95
N VAL A 347 6.36 4.90 -3.17
CA VAL A 347 7.69 4.54 -3.69
C VAL A 347 8.79 5.28 -2.93
N SER A 348 8.67 6.59 -2.72
CA SER A 348 9.69 7.36 -1.99
C SER A 348 9.87 6.89 -0.54
N SER A 349 8.78 6.53 0.13
CA SER A 349 8.82 6.01 1.50
C SER A 349 9.43 4.62 1.55
N LEU A 350 9.05 3.72 0.63
CA LEU A 350 9.62 2.36 0.59
C LEU A 350 11.11 2.36 0.28
N VAL A 351 11.57 3.21 -0.63
CA VAL A 351 13.01 3.39 -0.91
C VAL A 351 13.75 3.80 0.36
N GLN A 352 13.23 4.76 1.11
CA GLN A 352 13.82 5.19 2.38
C GLN A 352 13.79 4.06 3.43
N VAL A 353 12.71 3.27 3.55
CA VAL A 353 12.65 2.11 4.45
C VAL A 353 13.68 1.03 4.05
N MET A 354 13.86 0.79 2.74
CA MET A 354 14.81 -0.19 2.22
C MET A 354 16.26 0.24 2.46
N CYS A 355 16.59 1.51 2.26
CA CYS A 355 17.97 2.01 2.26
C CYS A 355 18.41 2.67 3.57
N ASP A 356 17.51 3.28 4.34
CA ASP A 356 17.86 4.09 5.52
C ASP A 356 17.47 3.37 6.83
N PRO A 357 18.43 2.90 7.64
CA PRO A 357 18.15 2.30 8.96
C PRO A 357 17.36 3.21 9.88
N HIS A 358 17.50 4.54 9.78
CA HIS A 358 16.75 5.48 10.60
C HIS A 358 15.24 5.29 10.39
N CYS A 359 14.81 5.12 9.13
CA CYS A 359 13.40 4.89 8.77
C CYS A 359 12.82 3.56 9.26
N ARG A 360 13.64 2.68 9.86
CA ARG A 360 13.22 1.40 10.45
C ARG A 360 13.13 1.44 11.99
N THR A 361 13.33 2.63 12.57
CA THR A 361 13.09 2.95 13.98
C THR A 361 11.69 3.52 14.20
N GLN A 362 11.21 3.54 15.45
CA GLN A 362 9.93 4.17 15.77
C GLN A 362 9.90 5.65 15.37
N HIS A 363 10.86 6.46 15.84
CA HIS A 363 10.90 7.89 15.56
C HIS A 363 11.19 8.19 14.09
N GLY A 364 12.09 7.44 13.45
CA GLY A 364 12.41 7.67 12.05
C GLY A 364 11.28 7.27 11.10
N PHE A 365 10.49 6.25 11.42
CA PHE A 365 9.29 5.93 10.64
C PHE A 365 8.16 6.95 10.83
N GLN A 366 7.96 7.47 12.05
CA GLN A 366 7.03 8.57 12.29
C GLN A 366 7.43 9.81 11.49
N SER A 367 8.72 10.17 11.54
CA SER A 367 9.30 11.28 10.76
C SER A 367 9.15 11.06 9.25
N LEU A 368 9.35 9.82 8.77
CA LEU A 368 9.13 9.46 7.36
C LEU A 368 7.68 9.67 6.93
N VAL A 369 6.71 9.18 7.70
CA VAL A 369 5.28 9.37 7.41
C VAL A 369 4.91 10.85 7.49
N GLN A 370 5.43 11.57 8.47
CA GLN A 370 5.23 13.01 8.62
C GLN A 370 5.75 13.76 7.38
N LYS A 371 6.97 13.47 6.91
CA LYS A 371 7.59 14.08 5.73
C LYS A 371 6.90 13.70 4.42
N GLU A 372 6.86 12.41 4.09
CA GLU A 372 6.50 11.91 2.75
C GLU A 372 5.00 11.78 2.51
N TRP A 373 4.18 11.87 3.55
CA TRP A 373 2.72 11.76 3.46
C TRP A 373 2.02 13.01 3.97
N VAL A 374 2.24 13.36 5.24
CA VAL A 374 1.50 14.45 5.90
C VAL A 374 1.92 15.82 5.33
N MET A 375 3.22 16.07 5.23
CA MET A 375 3.77 17.33 4.73
C MET A 375 3.83 17.38 3.20
N ALA A 376 4.13 16.26 2.54
CA ALA A 376 4.03 16.16 1.08
C ALA A 376 2.61 16.37 0.54
N GLY A 377 1.59 16.28 1.41
CA GLY A 377 0.20 16.58 1.07
C GLY A 377 -0.54 15.41 0.44
N HIS A 378 -0.34 14.18 0.91
CA HIS A 378 -1.22 13.07 0.56
C HIS A 378 -2.67 13.40 0.94
N ARG A 379 -3.62 13.03 0.06
CA ARG A 379 -5.05 13.36 0.21
C ARG A 379 -5.76 12.48 1.23
N PHE A 380 -5.25 12.41 2.47
CA PHE A 380 -5.82 11.55 3.53
C PHE A 380 -7.32 11.74 3.68
N TYR A 381 -7.78 12.99 3.78
CA TYR A 381 -9.20 13.28 4.00
C TYR A 381 -10.11 12.75 2.88
N SER A 382 -9.73 12.97 1.62
CA SER A 382 -10.45 12.43 0.46
C SER A 382 -10.34 10.90 0.35
N ARG A 383 -9.14 10.35 0.54
CA ARG A 383 -8.85 8.91 0.39
C ARG A 383 -9.49 8.04 1.45
N ILE A 384 -9.63 8.58 2.67
CA ILE A 384 -10.33 7.92 3.77
C ILE A 384 -11.83 8.11 3.66
N ASN A 385 -12.35 9.15 3.00
CA ASN A 385 -13.79 9.35 2.77
C ASN A 385 -14.62 9.21 4.08
N TYR A 386 -14.27 9.96 5.14
CA TYR A 386 -14.94 9.85 6.45
C TYR A 386 -16.47 10.03 6.36
N HIS A 387 -16.93 10.82 5.40
CA HIS A 387 -18.34 11.15 5.21
C HIS A 387 -19.13 10.15 4.39
N ARG A 388 -18.46 9.30 3.59
CA ARG A 388 -19.09 8.35 2.67
C ARG A 388 -20.01 9.02 1.66
N ASP A 389 -19.61 10.20 1.20
CA ASP A 389 -20.35 11.00 0.23
C ASP A 389 -19.75 10.92 -1.18
N ASN A 390 -18.46 10.58 -1.30
CA ASN A 390 -17.77 10.44 -2.58
C ASN A 390 -16.89 9.19 -2.65
N ASP A 391 -17.47 8.08 -3.08
CA ASP A 391 -16.76 6.79 -3.23
C ASP A 391 -15.75 6.79 -4.38
N LYS A 392 -15.72 7.82 -5.24
CA LYS A 392 -14.79 7.88 -6.39
C LYS A 392 -13.36 8.20 -5.97
N GLU A 393 -13.18 8.90 -4.85
CA GLU A 393 -11.85 9.29 -4.36
C GLU A 393 -11.34 8.40 -3.24
N GLU A 394 -12.18 7.55 -2.65
CA GLU A 394 -11.80 6.63 -1.59
C GLU A 394 -10.80 5.60 -2.13
N ALA A 395 -9.67 5.47 -1.44
CA ALA A 395 -8.67 4.44 -1.76
C ALA A 395 -7.70 4.25 -0.59
N PRO A 396 -7.45 3.02 -0.12
CA PRO A 396 -6.54 2.74 0.98
C PRO A 396 -5.07 2.71 0.52
N VAL A 397 -4.61 3.78 -0.14
CA VAL A 397 -3.24 3.93 -0.66
C VAL A 397 -2.21 3.79 0.47
N PHE A 398 -2.48 4.41 1.62
CA PHE A 398 -1.63 4.30 2.79
C PHE A 398 -1.56 2.87 3.35
N LEU A 399 -2.64 2.09 3.23
CA LEU A 399 -2.64 0.68 3.65
C LEU A 399 -1.77 -0.18 2.74
N ILE A 400 -1.74 0.06 1.42
CA ILE A 400 -0.76 -0.61 0.54
C ILE A 400 0.67 -0.33 1.00
N PHE A 401 0.97 0.92 1.38
CA PHE A 401 2.28 1.25 1.92
C PHE A 401 2.59 0.48 3.21
N LEU A 402 1.65 0.44 4.17
CA LEU A 402 1.83 -0.32 5.41
C LEU A 402 1.98 -1.83 5.16
N ASP A 403 1.23 -2.41 4.21
CA ASP A 403 1.40 -3.81 3.82
C ASP A 403 2.79 -4.04 3.22
N CYS A 404 3.25 -3.18 2.31
CA CYS A 404 4.62 -3.26 1.77
C CYS A 404 5.70 -3.21 2.87
N VAL A 405 5.53 -2.36 3.89
CA VAL A 405 6.45 -2.31 5.05
C VAL A 405 6.34 -3.59 5.88
N TRP A 406 5.14 -4.13 6.06
CA TRP A 406 4.94 -5.42 6.73
C TRP A 406 5.60 -6.58 5.97
N GLN A 407 5.56 -6.59 4.62
CA GLN A 407 6.29 -7.58 3.82
C GLN A 407 7.81 -7.50 4.08
N LEU A 408 8.37 -6.29 4.11
CA LEU A 408 9.79 -6.07 4.42
C LEU A 408 10.13 -6.50 5.85
N TRP A 409 9.28 -6.17 6.82
CA TRP A 409 9.44 -6.60 8.21
C TRP A 409 9.37 -8.12 8.35
N SER A 410 8.42 -8.77 7.68
CA SER A 410 8.23 -10.23 7.71
C SER A 410 9.43 -10.98 7.12
N GLN A 411 10.04 -10.44 6.07
CA GLN A 411 11.23 -11.03 5.44
C GLN A 411 12.54 -10.67 6.17
N TYR A 412 12.60 -9.50 6.82
CA TYR A 412 13.80 -8.99 7.49
C TYR A 412 13.53 -8.51 8.93
N PRO A 413 12.96 -9.34 9.83
CA PRO A 413 12.48 -8.86 11.14
C PRO A 413 13.60 -8.27 12.01
N SER A 414 14.81 -8.83 11.93
CA SER A 414 16.00 -8.34 12.65
C SER A 414 16.53 -7.00 12.17
N ARG A 415 16.00 -6.45 11.06
CA ARG A 415 16.41 -5.16 10.49
C ARG A 415 15.49 -4.02 10.92
N PHE A 416 14.42 -4.31 11.66
CA PHE A 416 13.43 -3.34 12.11
C PHE A 416 13.37 -3.27 13.63
N GLN A 417 13.41 -2.05 14.17
CA GLN A 417 13.00 -1.80 15.54
C GLN A 417 11.48 -1.93 15.68
N LEU A 418 10.75 -1.60 14.62
CA LEU A 418 9.29 -1.63 14.59
C LEU A 418 8.78 -3.07 14.64
N THR A 419 7.59 -3.24 15.22
CA THR A 419 6.82 -4.49 15.17
C THR A 419 5.57 -4.32 14.31
N GLU A 420 4.89 -5.43 14.00
CA GLU A 420 3.59 -5.34 13.34
C GLU A 420 2.52 -4.62 14.19
N ASP A 421 2.64 -4.64 15.52
CA ASP A 421 1.66 -3.99 16.42
C ASP A 421 1.69 -2.46 16.22
N PHE A 422 2.85 -1.89 15.94
CA PHE A 422 2.97 -0.47 15.57
C PHE A 422 2.28 -0.16 14.23
N LEU A 423 2.48 -1.02 13.22
CA LEU A 423 1.85 -0.83 11.91
C LEU A 423 0.32 -0.96 11.99
N LEU A 424 -0.18 -1.93 12.77
CA LEU A 424 -1.61 -2.10 13.06
C LEU A 424 -2.17 -0.90 13.82
N ALA A 425 -1.45 -0.42 14.84
CA ALA A 425 -1.87 0.75 15.60
C ALA A 425 -2.05 1.96 14.69
N LEU A 426 -1.09 2.22 13.79
CA LEU A 426 -1.17 3.31 12.83
C LEU A 426 -2.30 3.14 11.80
N HIS A 427 -2.54 1.92 11.33
CA HIS A 427 -3.69 1.59 10.48
C HIS A 427 -5.02 1.83 11.21
N ASP A 428 -5.12 1.53 12.50
CA ASP A 428 -6.36 1.75 13.26
C ASP A 428 -6.61 3.25 13.48
N SER A 429 -5.54 4.00 13.77
CA SER A 429 -5.59 5.44 14.02
C SER A 429 -6.06 6.25 12.80
N ILE A 430 -5.78 5.81 11.57
CA ILE A 430 -6.20 6.51 10.35
C ILE A 430 -7.74 6.56 10.20
N HIS A 431 -8.46 5.63 10.82
CA HIS A 431 -9.91 5.58 10.73
C HIS A 431 -10.61 6.44 11.79
N LEU A 432 -9.83 7.07 12.69
CA LEU A 432 -10.33 7.94 13.74
C LEU A 432 -10.17 9.41 13.32
N PRO A 433 -11.27 10.15 13.09
CA PRO A 433 -11.21 11.56 12.70
C PRO A 433 -10.91 12.49 13.90
N LEU A 434 -9.91 12.13 14.71
CA LEU A 434 -9.47 12.88 15.89
C LEU A 434 -8.09 13.50 15.71
N PHE A 435 -7.25 12.88 14.87
CA PHE A 435 -5.83 13.23 14.79
C PHE A 435 -5.56 14.20 13.65
N SER A 436 -4.94 15.34 13.97
CA SER A 436 -4.66 16.42 13.02
C SER A 436 -3.85 15.95 11.80
N SER A 437 -3.00 14.92 11.97
CA SER A 437 -2.17 14.32 10.92
C SER A 437 -2.95 13.86 9.69
N PHE A 438 -4.16 13.28 9.86
CA PHE A 438 -4.93 12.63 8.79
C PHE A 438 -6.28 13.30 8.49
N LEU A 439 -6.50 14.51 9.00
CA LEU A 439 -7.76 15.25 8.91
C LEU A 439 -7.81 16.29 7.79
N ALA A 440 -6.84 16.29 6.88
CA ALA A 440 -6.77 17.23 5.76
C ALA A 440 -6.05 16.60 4.56
N ASN A 441 -6.18 17.21 3.39
CA ASN A 441 -5.48 16.76 2.19
C ASN A 441 -4.10 17.41 2.04
N CYS A 442 -3.83 18.55 2.66
CA CYS A 442 -2.52 19.21 2.62
C CYS A 442 -2.30 20.11 3.83
N GLN A 443 -1.07 20.61 4.00
CA GLN A 443 -0.72 21.53 5.10
C GLN A 443 -1.59 22.80 5.08
N ARG A 444 -1.86 23.38 3.91
CA ARG A 444 -2.70 24.58 3.78
C ARG A 444 -4.09 24.40 4.39
N GLU A 445 -4.72 23.26 4.12
CA GLU A 445 -6.02 22.91 4.70
C GLU A 445 -5.95 22.72 6.22
N ARG A 446 -4.88 22.11 6.74
CA ARG A 446 -4.66 21.99 8.19
C ARG A 446 -4.54 23.37 8.86
N CYS A 447 -3.76 24.27 8.28
CA CYS A 447 -3.58 25.62 8.80
C CYS A 447 -4.91 26.40 8.83
N LYS A 448 -5.70 26.35 7.76
CA LYS A 448 -7.02 26.99 7.70
C LYS A 448 -8.00 26.44 8.74
N ARG A 449 -8.02 25.11 8.95
CA ARG A 449 -8.86 24.49 9.97
C ARG A 449 -8.47 24.94 11.38
N SER A 450 -7.18 25.07 11.65
CA SER A 450 -6.68 25.59 12.93
C SER A 450 -7.12 27.03 13.17
N GLN A 451 -7.03 27.89 12.15
CA GLN A 451 -7.44 29.30 12.22
C GLN A 451 -8.94 29.46 12.45
N ASN A 452 -9.77 28.64 11.79
CA ASN A 452 -11.23 28.70 11.95
C ASN A 452 -11.72 28.16 13.31
N LEU A 453 -10.88 27.43 14.06
CA LEU A 453 -11.19 26.99 15.42
C LEU A 453 -10.80 28.04 16.49
N GLY A 454 -10.27 29.20 16.09
CA GLY A 454 -9.84 30.27 17.00
C GLY A 454 -10.98 31.08 17.61
N GLN A 455 -11.45 30.66 18.79
CA GLN A 455 -11.87 31.47 19.98
C GLN A 455 -12.61 30.62 21.05
N SER A 456 -12.33 29.32 21.17
CA SER A 456 -12.92 28.49 22.25
C SER A 456 -11.96 28.17 23.41
N TYR A 457 -10.71 28.62 23.33
CA TYR A 457 -9.69 28.37 24.33
C TYR A 457 -9.18 29.70 24.88
N THR A 458 -9.70 30.11 26.03
CA THR A 458 -8.97 31.01 26.92
C THR A 458 -8.02 30.16 27.76
N PRO A 459 -6.70 30.35 27.69
CA PRO A 459 -5.79 29.71 28.63
C PRO A 459 -6.16 30.15 30.05
N VAL A 460 -6.25 29.20 31.00
CA VAL A 460 -6.67 29.46 32.40
C VAL A 460 -5.69 30.37 33.17
N ASN A 461 -4.59 30.80 32.54
CA ASN A 461 -3.64 31.78 33.08
C ASN A 461 -3.53 33.01 32.16
N GLY A 462 -4.65 33.71 31.94
CA GLY A 462 -4.83 34.84 31.01
C GLY A 462 -4.00 36.11 31.27
N TRP A 463 -2.69 35.99 31.42
CA TRP A 463 -1.77 37.11 31.69
C TRP A 463 -0.42 37.04 30.95
N ARG A 464 -0.14 36.00 30.15
CA ARG A 464 1.16 35.91 29.43
C ARG A 464 1.23 36.67 28.10
N ASP A 465 0.10 36.98 27.46
CA ASP A 465 0.08 37.55 26.11
C ASP A 465 0.06 39.09 26.05
N VAL A 466 0.04 39.81 27.18
CA VAL A 466 -0.16 41.28 27.17
C VAL A 466 1.17 42.07 27.26
N LEU A 467 2.32 41.43 27.45
CA LEU A 467 3.56 42.16 27.75
C LEU A 467 4.68 42.13 26.69
N HIS A 468 4.53 41.42 25.56
CA HIS A 468 5.57 41.41 24.52
C HIS A 468 4.99 41.43 23.09
N PRO A 469 4.94 42.61 22.43
CA PRO A 469 4.54 42.70 21.01
C PRO A 469 5.58 42.16 20.01
N ASP A 470 6.79 41.81 20.45
CA ASP A 470 7.94 41.57 19.57
C ASP A 470 8.53 40.13 19.60
N SER A 471 7.85 39.15 20.21
CA SER A 471 8.26 37.74 20.07
C SER A 471 7.58 37.10 18.86
N SER A 472 8.40 36.75 17.87
CA SER A 472 8.08 35.84 16.76
C SER A 472 7.02 34.80 17.15
N SER A 473 5.92 34.79 16.40
CA SER A 473 4.78 33.87 16.55
C SER A 473 5.18 32.45 16.95
N ASP A 474 5.08 32.14 18.25
CA ASP A 474 5.07 30.76 18.71
C ASP A 474 3.85 30.08 18.05
N PRO A 475 4.01 28.90 17.43
CA PRO A 475 2.91 28.23 16.77
C PRO A 475 1.91 27.80 17.86
N SER A 476 0.79 28.53 17.96
CA SER A 476 -0.37 28.10 18.74
C SER A 476 -0.64 26.63 18.44
N ASP A 477 -0.56 25.76 19.46
CA ASP A 477 -0.73 24.33 19.27
C ASP A 477 -2.04 24.03 18.52
N PRO A 478 -2.02 23.09 17.56
CA PRO A 478 -3.23 22.72 16.86
C PRO A 478 -4.28 22.27 17.89
N PRO A 479 -5.56 22.62 17.70
CA PRO A 479 -6.61 22.28 18.67
C PRO A 479 -6.88 20.77 18.78
N LEU A 480 -6.28 19.95 17.90
CA LEU A 480 -6.42 18.50 17.84
C LEU A 480 -5.03 17.84 17.94
N PRO A 481 -4.88 16.76 18.73
CA PRO A 481 -3.62 16.08 18.91
C PRO A 481 -3.14 15.43 17.60
N PRO A 482 -1.81 15.29 17.40
CA PRO A 482 -1.25 14.52 16.29
C PRO A 482 -1.45 13.02 16.50
N VAL A 483 -1.35 12.23 15.43
CA VAL A 483 -1.49 10.76 15.52
C VAL A 483 -0.36 10.09 16.30
N TRP A 484 0.75 10.81 16.49
CA TRP A 484 1.94 10.32 17.20
C TRP A 484 1.79 10.33 18.72
N ASP A 485 0.70 10.90 19.25
CA ASP A 485 0.36 10.87 20.67
C ASP A 485 -0.17 9.49 21.06
N TRP A 486 0.73 8.50 21.10
CA TRP A 486 0.38 7.10 21.38
C TRP A 486 -0.20 6.89 22.79
N ALA A 487 0.22 7.70 23.77
CA ALA A 487 -0.31 7.69 25.12
C ALA A 487 -1.81 8.01 25.20
N LEU A 488 -2.33 8.79 24.24
CA LEU A 488 -3.76 9.08 24.17
C LEU A 488 -4.56 7.93 23.55
N GLN A 489 -3.91 7.06 22.79
CA GLN A 489 -4.56 6.05 21.95
C GLN A 489 -4.50 4.66 22.56
N TYR A 490 -3.39 4.33 23.21
CA TYR A 490 -3.10 2.98 23.66
C TYR A 490 -2.47 2.99 25.05
N SER A 491 -2.76 1.96 25.84
CA SER A 491 -2.13 1.74 27.15
C SER A 491 -0.62 1.54 27.02
N LYS A 492 0.12 1.82 28.10
CA LYS A 492 1.58 1.67 28.14
C LYS A 492 2.04 0.26 27.73
N HIS A 493 1.34 -0.77 28.21
CA HIS A 493 1.60 -2.16 27.83
C HIS A 493 1.48 -2.42 26.32
N ARG A 494 0.52 -1.79 25.61
CA ARG A 494 0.42 -1.90 24.15
C ARG A 494 1.55 -1.12 23.45
N GLN A 495 1.88 0.06 23.95
CA GLN A 495 2.97 0.86 23.39
C GLN A 495 4.32 0.15 23.49
N ASP A 496 4.57 -0.58 24.59
CA ASP A 496 5.81 -1.33 24.78
C ASP A 496 5.98 -2.46 23.73
N ARG A 497 4.88 -2.88 23.08
CA ARG A 497 4.91 -3.84 21.97
C ARG A 497 5.20 -3.21 20.62
N PHE A 498 5.22 -1.88 20.48
CA PHE A 498 5.49 -1.21 19.20
C PHE A 498 6.91 -1.39 18.71
N THR A 499 7.82 -1.69 19.65
CA THR A 499 9.23 -1.88 19.34
C THR A 499 9.74 -3.23 19.82
N GLN A 500 10.75 -3.71 19.12
CA GLN A 500 11.52 -4.89 19.45
C GLN A 500 13.00 -4.52 19.50
N PRO A 501 13.80 -5.20 20.35
CA PRO A 501 15.25 -5.02 20.34
C PRO A 501 15.81 -5.49 18.99
N ILE A 502 16.75 -4.72 18.43
CA ILE A 502 17.45 -5.08 17.19
C ILE A 502 18.69 -5.92 17.59
N PRO A 503 18.73 -7.23 17.32
CA PRO A 503 19.91 -8.03 17.61
C PRO A 503 21.10 -7.65 16.70
N PRO A 504 22.35 -7.96 17.11
CA PRO A 504 23.54 -7.73 16.28
C PRO A 504 23.39 -8.43 14.93
N THR A 505 23.65 -7.69 13.85
CA THR A 505 23.19 -8.05 12.51
C THR A 505 24.05 -9.15 11.87
N PRO A 506 23.49 -10.29 11.45
CA PRO A 506 24.21 -11.21 10.56
C PRO A 506 24.41 -10.58 9.18
N PRO A 507 25.43 -10.98 8.42
CA PRO A 507 25.68 -10.46 7.08
C PRO A 507 24.47 -10.72 6.16
N LEU A 508 24.08 -9.71 5.37
CA LEU A 508 23.06 -9.89 4.34
C LEU A 508 23.62 -10.89 3.32
N GLN A 509 22.91 -12.01 3.13
CA GLN A 509 23.20 -12.86 1.98
C GLN A 509 22.66 -12.17 0.73
N PRO A 510 23.47 -12.05 -0.35
CA PRO A 510 22.98 -11.55 -1.63
C PRO A 510 21.85 -12.48 -2.12
N LEU A 511 20.61 -12.04 -1.98
CA LEU A 511 19.47 -12.79 -2.47
C LEU A 511 19.28 -12.50 -3.96
N LEU A 512 19.44 -13.53 -4.79
CA LEU A 512 19.13 -13.45 -6.22
C LEU A 512 17.62 -13.32 -6.42
N ASN A 513 17.14 -12.08 -6.45
CA ASN A 513 15.76 -11.78 -6.80
C ASN A 513 15.66 -11.75 -8.34
N GLY A 514 15.48 -12.93 -8.95
CA GLY A 514 15.65 -13.18 -10.40
C GLY A 514 14.76 -12.39 -11.37
N ASN A 515 13.99 -11.41 -10.90
CA ASN A 515 13.11 -10.56 -11.69
C ASN A 515 13.30 -9.05 -11.48
N LEU A 516 14.22 -8.62 -10.61
CA LEU A 516 14.54 -7.20 -10.53
C LEU A 516 15.46 -6.85 -11.69
N ASN A 517 15.01 -5.97 -12.58
CA ASN A 517 15.87 -5.35 -13.59
C ASN A 517 16.80 -4.35 -12.90
N THR A 518 17.71 -4.87 -12.06
CA THR A 518 18.68 -4.10 -11.26
C THR A 518 19.93 -3.72 -12.04
N ASN A 519 20.07 -4.24 -13.26
CA ASN A 519 21.19 -3.94 -14.12
C ASN A 519 20.74 -2.81 -15.06
N PRO A 520 20.90 -1.52 -14.70
CA PRO A 520 21.02 -0.55 -15.77
C PRO A 520 22.14 -1.08 -16.66
N ASP A 521 22.00 -1.05 -17.99
CA ASP A 521 23.16 -1.14 -18.89
C ASP A 521 24.12 -0.03 -18.42
N THR A 522 24.97 -0.32 -17.44
CA THR A 522 25.71 0.71 -16.69
C THR A 522 26.76 1.31 -17.62
N HIS A 523 27.20 0.50 -18.58
CA HIS A 523 27.96 0.88 -19.76
C HIS A 523 27.30 2.01 -20.58
N ARG A 524 25.96 2.08 -20.69
CA ARG A 524 25.28 3.20 -21.39
C ARG A 524 25.20 4.46 -20.55
N LEU A 525 25.15 4.37 -19.21
CA LEU A 525 25.18 5.54 -18.33
C LEU A 525 26.60 6.09 -18.14
N THR A 526 27.63 5.25 -18.16
CA THR A 526 29.04 5.70 -18.11
C THR A 526 29.47 6.44 -19.38
N ASP A 527 28.88 6.13 -20.53
CA ASP A 527 29.10 6.84 -21.81
C ASP A 527 28.19 8.07 -21.98
N ALA A 528 27.35 8.38 -20.99
CA ALA A 528 26.37 9.46 -21.09
C ALA A 528 27.02 10.84 -20.86
N ILE A 529 26.59 11.81 -21.67
CA ILE A 529 27.05 13.20 -21.57
C ILE A 529 26.47 13.81 -20.27
N PRO A 530 27.28 14.54 -19.46
CA PRO A 530 26.75 15.31 -18.35
C PRO A 530 25.60 16.23 -18.77
N GLY A 531 24.50 16.21 -18.02
CA GLY A 531 23.22 16.85 -18.34
C GLY A 531 22.19 15.94 -19.02
N SER A 532 22.48 14.63 -19.18
CA SER A 532 21.52 13.71 -19.80
C SER A 532 20.37 13.34 -18.85
N VAL A 533 19.16 13.31 -19.40
CA VAL A 533 17.94 12.81 -18.73
C VAL A 533 17.50 11.50 -19.39
N PHE A 534 17.28 10.47 -18.57
CA PHE A 534 16.71 9.19 -18.98
C PHE A 534 15.31 9.02 -18.41
N LEU A 535 14.45 8.33 -19.14
CA LEU A 535 13.13 7.89 -18.68
C LEU A 535 13.18 6.38 -18.41
N LEU A 536 12.89 5.99 -17.17
CA LEU A 536 12.56 4.61 -16.80
C LEU A 536 11.05 4.44 -16.82
N SER A 537 10.57 3.64 -17.78
CA SER A 537 9.15 3.29 -17.91
C SER A 537 9.00 1.87 -18.43
N ARG A 538 8.06 1.13 -17.85
CA ARG A 538 7.76 -0.29 -18.09
C ARG A 538 9.02 -1.17 -18.02
N GLY A 539 9.89 -0.89 -17.04
CA GLY A 539 11.15 -1.60 -16.84
C GLY A 539 12.21 -1.38 -17.93
N THR A 540 12.03 -0.37 -18.80
CA THR A 540 12.96 -0.05 -19.89
C THR A 540 13.50 1.38 -19.76
N PHE A 541 14.79 1.56 -20.03
CA PHE A 541 15.40 2.88 -20.12
C PHE A 541 15.28 3.41 -21.54
N SER A 542 14.83 4.65 -21.67
CA SER A 542 14.82 5.37 -22.92
C SER A 542 15.45 6.75 -22.74
N CYS A 543 16.21 7.20 -23.74
CA CYS A 543 16.60 8.61 -23.86
C CYS A 543 15.45 9.30 -24.59
N PRO A 544 14.67 10.17 -23.94
CA PRO A 544 13.38 10.55 -24.49
C PRO A 544 13.54 11.77 -25.40
N ALA A 545 13.25 11.61 -26.70
CA ALA A 545 12.90 12.74 -27.57
C ALA A 545 11.52 13.37 -27.21
N ASN A 546 10.82 12.79 -26.22
CA ASN A 546 9.41 13.00 -25.92
C ASN A 546 9.10 13.47 -24.49
N LEU A 547 10.07 13.56 -23.57
CA LEU A 547 9.84 14.28 -22.31
C LEU A 547 9.86 15.76 -22.67
N LEU A 548 8.70 16.39 -22.79
CA LEU A 548 8.67 17.84 -22.76
C LEU A 548 9.15 18.27 -21.35
N PRO A 549 10.10 19.22 -21.26
CA PRO A 549 10.52 20.12 -22.32
C PRO A 549 11.90 19.77 -22.93
N TRP A 550 12.45 18.60 -22.62
CA TRP A 550 13.76 18.07 -23.05
C TRP A 550 13.86 17.66 -24.53
N ARG A 551 13.15 18.34 -25.44
CA ARG A 551 13.40 18.13 -26.88
C ARG A 551 14.81 18.63 -27.19
N SER A 552 15.70 17.72 -27.58
CA SER A 552 17.03 18.08 -28.08
C SER A 552 16.90 18.95 -29.34
N SER A 553 17.06 20.26 -29.18
CA SER A 553 17.38 21.18 -30.29
C SER A 553 18.89 21.14 -30.57
N SER A 554 19.42 19.96 -30.89
CA SER A 554 20.69 19.86 -31.61
C SER A 554 20.49 18.94 -32.80
N SER A 555 20.39 19.57 -33.97
CA SER A 555 20.68 18.97 -35.28
C SER A 555 22.05 18.31 -35.23
N GLY A 556 22.07 17.02 -34.92
CA GLY A 556 23.23 16.14 -35.01
C GLY A 556 22.71 14.78 -35.47
N VAL A 557 22.98 14.46 -36.73
CA VAL A 557 22.53 13.28 -37.49
C VAL A 557 22.52 11.99 -36.66
N TYR A 558 21.40 11.70 -35.99
CA TYR A 558 21.06 10.33 -35.60
C TYR A 558 20.46 9.65 -36.83
N LYS A 559 21.27 8.83 -37.50
CA LYS A 559 20.81 8.03 -38.64
C LYS A 559 19.63 7.16 -38.19
N LYS A 560 18.44 7.52 -38.65
CA LYS A 560 17.25 6.65 -38.66
C LYS A 560 17.62 5.34 -39.36
N SER A 561 17.75 4.26 -38.60
CA SER A 561 17.60 2.92 -39.16
C SER A 561 16.10 2.58 -39.15
N HIS A 562 15.45 2.85 -40.28
CA HIS A 562 14.15 2.27 -40.58
C HIS A 562 14.35 0.80 -40.96
N ARG A 563 13.92 -0.13 -40.11
CA ARG A 563 13.30 -1.40 -40.53
C ARG A 563 12.55 -2.07 -39.37
N ARG A 564 11.22 -2.07 -39.51
CA ARG A 564 10.19 -2.94 -38.90
C ARG A 564 10.21 -3.14 -37.39
N ALA A 565 9.15 -2.65 -36.75
CA ALA A 565 8.52 -3.39 -35.65
C ALA A 565 8.04 -4.76 -36.16
N PRO A 566 8.18 -5.81 -35.35
CA PRO A 566 6.98 -6.54 -34.96
C PRO A 566 6.97 -6.92 -33.46
N SER A 567 5.74 -6.99 -32.92
CA SER A 567 5.25 -7.83 -31.83
C SER A 567 6.03 -7.95 -30.51
N SER A 568 5.32 -7.65 -29.43
CA SER A 568 5.54 -8.20 -28.08
C SER A 568 5.75 -9.71 -28.08
N GLU A 569 6.43 -10.19 -27.03
CA GLU A 569 6.56 -11.58 -26.56
C GLU A 569 7.87 -12.32 -26.88
N ASN A 570 8.36 -12.97 -25.82
CA ASN A 570 9.43 -13.96 -25.70
C ASN A 570 10.84 -13.46 -25.36
N VAL A 571 11.19 -13.76 -24.10
CA VAL A 571 12.52 -13.74 -23.49
C VAL A 571 13.22 -15.07 -23.81
N PRO A 572 14.31 -15.06 -24.60
CA PRO A 572 15.38 -16.05 -24.45
C PRO A 572 16.80 -15.45 -24.50
N GLY A 573 16.93 -14.12 -24.57
CA GLY A 573 18.22 -13.40 -24.63
C GLY A 573 18.79 -13.04 -23.25
N LEU A 574 17.92 -12.71 -22.30
CA LEU A 574 18.30 -12.23 -20.97
C LEU A 574 18.93 -13.34 -20.10
N GLU A 575 18.44 -14.58 -20.19
CA GLU A 575 19.05 -15.75 -19.53
C GLU A 575 20.46 -16.07 -20.06
N ARG A 576 20.74 -15.80 -21.35
CA ARG A 576 22.06 -16.03 -21.95
C ARG A 576 23.10 -14.99 -21.52
N LEU A 577 22.65 -13.78 -21.19
CA LEU A 577 23.50 -12.70 -20.68
C LEU A 577 23.78 -12.86 -19.18
N LEU A 578 22.81 -13.35 -18.41
CA LEU A 578 22.93 -13.62 -16.97
C LEU A 578 23.88 -14.78 -16.65
N LYS A 579 23.98 -15.79 -17.52
CA LYS A 579 25.05 -16.81 -17.46
C LYS A 579 26.46 -16.25 -17.73
N ALA A 580 26.58 -15.12 -18.43
CA ALA A 580 27.87 -14.51 -18.75
C ALA A 580 28.43 -13.66 -17.60
N TRP A 581 27.57 -13.12 -16.72
CA TRP A 581 27.97 -12.24 -15.61
C TRP A 581 28.10 -12.95 -14.25
N ALA A 582 27.48 -14.12 -14.06
CA ALA A 582 27.77 -14.99 -12.90
C ALA A 582 29.21 -15.53 -12.88
N LEU A 583 30.00 -15.27 -13.94
CA LEU A 583 31.41 -15.67 -14.07
C LEU A 583 32.39 -14.48 -13.97
N THR A 584 31.91 -13.25 -13.76
CA THR A 584 32.76 -12.05 -13.80
C THR A 584 32.47 -11.08 -12.67
N GLU A 585 32.70 -11.49 -11.43
CA GLU A 585 33.32 -10.64 -10.39
C GLU A 585 34.13 -11.52 -9.42
N LEU A 586 35.31 -11.93 -9.89
CA LEU A 586 36.42 -12.29 -9.03
C LEU A 586 37.32 -11.06 -8.99
N PRO A 587 37.58 -10.42 -7.83
CA PRO A 587 38.63 -9.42 -7.75
C PRO A 587 39.97 -10.16 -7.71
N GLN A 588 40.56 -10.41 -8.88
CA GLN A 588 41.95 -10.83 -8.96
C GLN A 588 42.85 -9.61 -8.84
N GLY A 589 43.37 -9.43 -7.62
CA GLY A 589 44.45 -8.48 -7.37
C GLY A 589 44.72 -8.28 -5.90
N LEU A 590 44.98 -9.35 -5.14
CA LEU A 590 45.93 -9.38 -4.02
C LEU A 590 46.08 -10.83 -3.55
N THR A 591 47.28 -11.36 -3.74
CA THR A 591 47.73 -12.60 -3.14
C THR A 591 47.70 -12.52 -1.62
N SER A 592 47.20 -13.58 -0.99
CA SER A 592 47.47 -14.03 0.38
C SER A 592 46.81 -13.30 1.57
N THR A 593 46.29 -14.15 2.45
CA THR A 593 45.82 -13.95 3.83
C THR A 593 44.35 -13.60 4.04
N SER A 594 43.64 -14.58 4.58
CA SER A 594 42.36 -14.47 5.27
C SER A 594 42.45 -13.42 6.39
N GLY A 595 41.78 -12.28 6.20
CA GLY A 595 41.53 -11.23 7.19
C GLY A 595 40.05 -10.82 7.19
N PRO A 596 39.54 -10.21 8.28
CA PRO A 596 38.12 -10.07 8.55
C PRO A 596 37.45 -9.13 7.53
N GLN A 597 36.28 -9.53 7.00
CA GLN A 597 35.43 -8.67 6.19
C GLN A 597 35.20 -7.34 6.93
N GLY A 598 35.47 -6.22 6.25
CA GLY A 598 35.16 -4.89 6.78
C GLY A 598 33.68 -4.74 7.12
N PRO A 599 33.30 -3.75 7.95
CA PRO A 599 31.90 -3.54 8.33
C PRO A 599 31.05 -3.31 7.07
N LEU A 600 30.02 -4.14 6.90
CA LEU A 600 29.05 -4.05 5.80
C LEU A 600 28.36 -2.69 5.79
N ASP A 601 28.12 -2.13 4.61
CA ASP A 601 27.42 -0.85 4.44
C ASP A 601 26.01 -0.96 5.04
N PRO A 602 25.70 -0.25 6.15
CA PRO A 602 24.39 -0.33 6.79
C PRO A 602 23.25 0.18 5.90
N TYR A 603 23.59 0.90 4.82
CA TYR A 603 22.68 1.45 3.82
C TYR A 603 22.50 0.56 2.59
N GLU A 604 23.01 -0.68 2.63
CA GLU A 604 22.67 -1.66 1.60
C GLU A 604 21.14 -1.89 1.58
N PRO A 605 20.47 -1.72 0.41
CA PRO A 605 19.02 -1.79 0.32
C PRO A 605 18.49 -3.17 0.69
N LEU A 606 17.45 -3.21 1.52
CA LEU A 606 16.67 -4.41 1.81
C LEU A 606 15.80 -4.78 0.61
N LEU A 607 16.31 -5.62 -0.28
CA LEU A 607 15.58 -6.04 -1.48
C LEU A 607 14.57 -7.17 -1.14
N PRO A 608 13.25 -6.95 -1.24
CA PRO A 608 12.23 -7.94 -0.91
C PRO A 608 12.18 -9.07 -1.94
N LEU A 609 11.96 -10.30 -1.51
CA LEU A 609 11.61 -11.43 -2.38
C LEU A 609 10.19 -11.24 -2.94
N LEU A 610 10.08 -11.18 -4.27
CA LEU A 610 8.83 -10.84 -4.96
C LEU A 610 8.10 -12.06 -5.55
N MET A 611 8.60 -13.28 -5.31
CA MET A 611 7.94 -14.51 -5.75
C MET A 611 6.63 -14.70 -4.98
N GLY A 612 5.59 -15.21 -5.65
CA GLY A 612 4.26 -15.42 -5.03
C GLY A 612 4.31 -16.11 -3.65
N PRO A 613 5.04 -17.22 -3.48
CA PRO A 613 5.16 -17.88 -2.16
C PRO A 613 5.87 -17.07 -1.07
N CYS A 614 6.61 -16.03 -1.43
CA CYS A 614 7.32 -15.13 -0.50
C CYS A 614 6.48 -13.89 -0.14
N MET A 615 5.40 -13.63 -0.89
CA MET A 615 4.43 -12.59 -0.59
C MET A 615 3.41 -13.13 0.42
N GLY A 616 3.44 -12.63 1.64
CA GLY A 616 2.52 -13.05 2.70
C GLY A 616 1.20 -12.29 2.66
N LEU A 617 0.14 -12.88 3.21
CA LEU A 617 -1.04 -12.11 3.60
C LEU A 617 -0.83 -11.57 5.02
N TRP A 618 -1.00 -10.28 5.25
CA TRP A 618 -0.94 -9.69 6.60
C TRP A 618 -2.15 -10.12 7.44
N ARG A 619 -2.06 -11.31 8.02
CA ARG A 619 -3.16 -12.01 8.72
C ARG A 619 -3.76 -11.17 9.85
N GLU A 620 -2.89 -10.58 10.66
CA GLU A 620 -3.29 -9.79 11.83
C GLU A 620 -3.96 -8.46 11.45
N CYS A 621 -3.83 -8.01 10.20
CA CYS A 621 -4.59 -6.90 9.65
C CYS A 621 -5.90 -7.39 9.01
N TYR A 622 -5.81 -8.31 8.04
CA TYR A 622 -6.94 -8.63 7.17
C TYR A 622 -7.90 -9.69 7.74
N LEU A 623 -7.42 -10.61 8.58
CA LEU A 623 -8.22 -11.71 9.13
C LEU A 623 -8.62 -11.49 10.60
N ARG A 624 -8.32 -10.32 11.17
CA ARG A 624 -8.65 -10.00 12.57
C ARG A 624 -10.15 -9.95 12.87
N GLY A 625 -10.98 -9.75 11.84
CA GLY A 625 -12.44 -9.82 11.91
C GLY A 625 -13.05 -11.14 11.43
N ALA A 626 -12.25 -12.14 11.03
CA ALA A 626 -12.77 -13.39 10.52
C ALA A 626 -13.49 -14.18 11.65
N LEU A 627 -14.81 -14.34 11.53
CA LEU A 627 -15.66 -14.97 12.55
C LEU A 627 -15.53 -16.49 12.62
N HIS A 628 -15.12 -17.08 11.51
CA HIS A 628 -14.80 -18.50 11.35
C HIS A 628 -13.33 -18.60 10.97
N ALA A 629 -12.64 -19.62 11.48
CA ALA A 629 -11.29 -19.94 11.08
C ALA A 629 -11.30 -20.45 9.62
N GLN A 630 -11.50 -19.53 8.66
CA GLN A 630 -11.42 -19.84 7.25
C GLN A 630 -9.96 -20.22 6.94
N ALA A 631 -9.79 -21.45 6.43
CA ALA A 631 -8.58 -21.99 5.80
C ALA A 631 -7.22 -21.93 6.53
N PHE A 632 -7.14 -21.82 7.86
CA PHE A 632 -5.83 -21.87 8.57
C PHE A 632 -5.84 -22.78 9.80
N SER A 633 -6.29 -24.02 9.62
CA SER A 633 -5.99 -25.13 10.54
C SER A 633 -4.55 -25.65 10.40
N HIS A 634 -3.78 -25.19 9.40
CA HIS A 634 -2.34 -25.36 9.39
C HIS A 634 -1.67 -24.17 10.09
N PRO A 635 -1.03 -24.39 11.26
CA PRO A 635 -0.16 -23.38 11.81
C PRO A 635 1.02 -23.27 10.85
N ILE A 636 1.05 -22.22 10.03
CA ILE A 636 2.34 -21.66 9.65
C ILE A 636 2.82 -20.98 10.93
N SER A 637 3.34 -21.80 11.84
CA SER A 637 3.97 -21.35 13.07
C SER A 637 5.00 -20.30 12.68
N ALA A 638 5.00 -19.17 13.38
CA ALA A 638 5.93 -18.05 13.19
C ALA A 638 7.42 -18.45 13.37
N ASN A 639 7.69 -19.71 13.73
CA ASN A 639 9.02 -20.27 13.93
C ASN A 639 9.50 -21.19 12.80
N HIS A 640 8.79 -21.29 11.67
CA HIS A 640 9.36 -21.99 10.51
C HIS A 640 10.30 -21.05 9.73
N PRO A 641 11.54 -21.47 9.43
CA PRO A 641 12.43 -20.70 8.57
C PRO A 641 11.75 -20.43 7.24
N HIS A 642 12.02 -19.27 6.65
CA HIS A 642 11.39 -18.80 5.42
C HIS A 642 11.40 -19.93 4.36
N PRO A 643 10.33 -20.15 3.56
CA PRO A 643 10.26 -21.30 2.64
C PRO A 643 11.48 -21.43 1.73
N VAL A 644 12.06 -20.30 1.29
CA VAL A 644 13.31 -20.26 0.52
C VAL A 644 14.54 -20.67 1.35
N GLU A 645 14.59 -20.32 2.63
CA GLU A 645 15.66 -20.71 3.55
C GLU A 645 15.56 -22.19 3.94
N ARG A 646 14.33 -22.71 4.08
CA ARG A 646 14.06 -24.14 4.20
C ARG A 646 14.52 -24.88 2.94
N LEU A 647 14.15 -24.38 1.76
CA LEU A 647 14.58 -24.96 0.49
C LEU A 647 16.10 -24.88 0.31
N ALA A 648 16.72 -23.76 0.69
CA ALA A 648 18.17 -23.59 0.64
C ALA A 648 18.88 -24.55 1.60
N ARG A 649 18.33 -24.76 2.80
CA ARG A 649 18.84 -25.73 3.77
C ARG A 649 18.65 -27.17 3.27
N GLU A 650 17.52 -27.49 2.67
CA GLU A 650 17.27 -28.78 2.02
C GLU A 650 18.23 -29.00 0.84
N VAL A 651 18.44 -27.99 -0.01
CA VAL A 651 19.42 -28.03 -1.11
C VAL A 651 20.84 -28.19 -0.58
N GLN A 652 21.22 -27.48 0.48
CA GLN A 652 22.53 -27.64 1.10
C GLN A 652 22.72 -29.04 1.69
N GLN A 653 21.72 -29.56 2.41
CA GLN A 653 21.73 -30.94 2.90
C GLN A 653 21.83 -31.97 1.76
N LEU A 654 21.19 -31.71 0.61
CA LEU A 654 21.28 -32.57 -0.57
C LEU A 654 22.67 -32.49 -1.22
N LYS A 655 23.29 -31.30 -1.25
CA LYS A 655 24.67 -31.11 -1.71
C LYS A 655 25.66 -31.84 -0.81
N ASP A 656 25.54 -31.67 0.51
CA ASP A 656 26.40 -32.32 1.49
C ASP A 656 26.26 -33.86 1.40
N LYS A 657 25.02 -34.36 1.20
CA LYS A 657 24.78 -35.79 0.94
C LYS A 657 25.38 -36.26 -0.39
N LEU A 658 25.32 -35.43 -1.44
CA LEU A 658 25.91 -35.76 -2.74
C LEU A 658 27.45 -35.79 -2.67
N GLU A 659 28.07 -34.88 -1.91
CA GLU A 659 29.50 -34.87 -1.61
C GLU A 659 29.91 -36.10 -0.80
N GLN A 660 29.10 -36.51 0.18
CA GLN A 660 29.34 -37.75 0.93
C GLN A 660 29.25 -38.99 0.04
N VAL A 661 28.26 -39.07 -0.85
CA VAL A 661 28.12 -40.20 -1.78
C VAL A 661 29.25 -40.22 -2.82
N SER A 662 29.68 -39.06 -3.32
CA SER A 662 30.81 -38.98 -4.27
C SER A 662 32.16 -39.27 -3.61
N SER A 663 32.34 -38.95 -2.32
CA SER A 663 33.52 -39.33 -1.53
C SER A 663 33.54 -40.80 -1.08
N SER A 664 32.42 -41.51 -1.17
CA SER A 664 32.31 -42.93 -0.79
C SER A 664 32.73 -43.94 -1.87
N THR A 665 33.25 -43.45 -3.00
CA THR A 665 33.80 -44.32 -4.05
C THR A 665 35.27 -44.62 -3.75
N ASP A 666 35.52 -45.47 -2.75
CA ASP A 666 36.88 -45.94 -2.46
C ASP A 666 37.30 -47.10 -3.39
N PRO A 667 38.60 -47.20 -3.69
CA PRO A 667 39.14 -47.89 -4.84
C PRO A 667 39.35 -49.38 -4.54
N ASN A 668 39.03 -50.25 -5.51
CA ASN A 668 39.51 -51.63 -5.48
C ASN A 668 40.09 -52.00 -6.85
N PRO A 669 41.40 -52.30 -6.95
CA PRO A 669 42.04 -52.69 -8.19
C PRO A 669 42.13 -54.21 -8.28
N SER A 670 41.41 -54.86 -9.20
CA SER A 670 41.92 -56.04 -9.91
C SER A 670 40.97 -56.60 -10.97
N ALA A 671 41.52 -56.62 -12.20
CA ALA A 671 41.52 -57.73 -13.17
C ALA A 671 40.28 -58.02 -14.04
N LYS A 672 40.52 -57.83 -15.36
CA LYS A 672 40.15 -58.68 -16.52
C LYS A 672 38.67 -58.68 -16.94
N THR A 673 38.22 -58.59 -18.19
CA THR A 673 38.78 -58.46 -19.57
C THR A 673 37.56 -58.27 -20.50
N ALA A 674 37.71 -57.52 -21.63
CA ALA A 674 36.88 -57.51 -22.86
C ALA A 674 35.40 -57.07 -22.73
N GLU A 675 34.74 -56.33 -23.62
CA GLU A 675 34.85 -55.87 -25.03
C GLU A 675 33.64 -54.89 -25.25
N PRO A 676 33.31 -54.36 -26.45
CA PRO A 676 34.00 -53.48 -27.36
C PRO A 676 33.26 -52.12 -27.57
N ARG A 677 33.79 -51.36 -28.55
CA ARG A 677 33.55 -49.97 -28.96
C ARG A 677 32.19 -49.61 -29.58
N ARG A 678 31.93 -48.28 -29.52
CA ARG A 678 31.18 -47.38 -30.46
C ARG A 678 29.64 -47.43 -30.35
N THR A 679 28.89 -46.34 -30.44
CA THR A 679 28.99 -45.15 -31.32
C THR A 679 28.36 -43.89 -30.70
N ASP A 680 28.90 -42.72 -31.07
CA ASP A 680 28.24 -41.42 -30.98
C ASP A 680 26.86 -41.40 -31.65
N THR A 681 25.89 -40.73 -31.04
CA THR A 681 24.90 -39.90 -31.78
C THR A 681 24.36 -38.79 -30.90
N ASN A 682 24.65 -37.55 -31.33
CA ASN A 682 23.87 -36.36 -31.01
C ASN A 682 22.39 -36.57 -31.37
N LEU A 683 21.47 -36.14 -30.51
CA LEU A 683 20.26 -35.46 -30.98
C LEU A 683 19.62 -34.61 -29.88
N ASN A 684 19.63 -33.29 -30.11
CA ASN A 684 18.67 -32.34 -29.56
C ASN A 684 17.25 -32.83 -29.81
N GLN A 685 16.41 -32.93 -28.77
CA GLN A 685 14.97 -32.71 -28.91
C GLN A 685 14.43 -31.91 -27.71
N ASN A 686 13.98 -30.70 -28.03
CA ASN A 686 13.03 -29.91 -27.27
C ASN A 686 11.82 -30.75 -26.87
N THR A 687 11.40 -30.66 -25.61
CA THR A 687 9.97 -30.69 -25.25
C THR A 687 9.75 -29.83 -24.00
N ASN A 688 8.96 -28.78 -24.19
CA ASN A 688 8.23 -28.08 -23.14
C ASN A 688 7.11 -28.98 -22.59
N ASN A 689 6.72 -28.67 -21.35
CA ASN A 689 5.52 -29.10 -20.64
C ASN A 689 5.52 -30.53 -20.08
N GLY A 690 5.61 -30.61 -18.75
CA GLY A 690 5.34 -31.82 -18.00
C GLY A 690 5.41 -31.56 -16.51
N THR A 691 4.25 -31.38 -15.89
CA THR A 691 3.98 -31.55 -14.46
C THR A 691 4.76 -32.73 -13.89
N PHE A 692 5.71 -32.50 -12.99
CA PHE A 692 6.34 -33.57 -12.21
C PHE A 692 5.79 -33.58 -10.79
N LEU A 693 4.71 -34.34 -10.62
CA LEU A 693 4.36 -34.95 -9.35
C LEU A 693 5.38 -36.08 -9.09
N PHE A 694 6.08 -36.03 -7.97
CA PHE A 694 6.87 -37.18 -7.50
C PHE A 694 5.94 -38.36 -7.18
N PRO A 695 6.26 -39.60 -7.61
CA PRO A 695 5.60 -40.79 -7.12
C PRO A 695 6.19 -41.22 -5.76
N SER A 696 5.31 -41.52 -4.79
CA SER A 696 5.70 -42.22 -3.55
C SER A 696 6.18 -43.65 -3.84
N PRO A 697 7.25 -44.14 -3.21
CA PRO A 697 7.69 -45.52 -3.37
C PRO A 697 6.81 -46.47 -2.52
N ARG A 698 6.29 -47.53 -3.13
CA ARG A 698 5.81 -48.73 -2.42
C ARG A 698 6.98 -49.70 -2.21
N PRO A 699 7.02 -50.44 -1.09
CA PRO A 699 8.08 -51.39 -0.78
C PRO A 699 7.99 -52.65 -1.66
N GLN A 700 9.13 -53.12 -2.14
CA GLN A 700 9.28 -54.41 -2.81
C GLN A 700 9.11 -55.55 -1.80
N GLY A 701 8.23 -56.49 -2.14
CA GLY A 701 8.08 -57.76 -1.44
C GLY A 701 9.05 -58.82 -1.96
N THR A 702 9.51 -59.67 -1.06
CA THR A 702 10.11 -60.97 -1.35
C THR A 702 9.01 -62.02 -1.58
N GLY A 703 8.93 -62.60 -2.78
CA GLY A 703 8.15 -63.82 -3.05
C GLY A 703 8.82 -65.06 -2.41
N VAL A 704 8.17 -66.19 -2.15
CA VAL A 704 7.57 -67.23 -3.05
C VAL A 704 7.23 -68.44 -2.11
N PRO A 705 6.37 -69.47 -2.39
CA PRO A 705 5.11 -69.59 -3.13
C PRO A 705 3.95 -70.39 -2.43
N ARG A 706 2.73 -70.15 -2.93
CA ARG A 706 1.58 -71.05 -3.28
C ARG A 706 1.30 -72.38 -2.53
N THR A 707 0.02 -72.54 -2.13
CA THR A 707 -0.91 -73.58 -2.65
C THR A 707 -2.38 -73.09 -2.59
N ALA A 708 -3.16 -73.43 -3.63
CA ALA A 708 -4.56 -73.04 -3.91
C ALA A 708 -5.61 -73.94 -3.20
N PRO A 709 -6.94 -73.69 -3.31
CA PRO A 709 -7.71 -73.97 -4.54
C PRO A 709 -8.82 -72.94 -4.93
N LEU A 710 -9.40 -73.21 -6.10
CA LEU A 710 -10.34 -72.45 -6.95
C LEU A 710 -11.79 -72.26 -6.43
N PRO A 711 -12.58 -71.37 -7.10
CA PRO A 711 -14.00 -71.12 -6.83
C PRO A 711 -14.96 -71.89 -7.77
N THR A 712 -16.23 -71.98 -7.35
CA THR A 712 -17.38 -72.50 -8.12
C THR A 712 -18.29 -71.38 -8.65
N SER A 713 -18.88 -71.64 -9.81
CA SER A 713 -19.82 -70.83 -10.60
C SER A 713 -21.30 -71.12 -10.26
N ILE A 714 -22.23 -70.26 -10.73
CA ILE A 714 -23.29 -70.58 -11.73
C ILE A 714 -24.32 -69.41 -11.85
N ASN A 715 -24.51 -69.00 -13.11
CA ASN A 715 -25.64 -68.39 -13.87
C ASN A 715 -27.00 -68.02 -13.22
N HIS A 716 -27.64 -66.96 -13.74
CA HIS A 716 -28.78 -67.07 -14.68
C HIS A 716 -29.16 -65.76 -15.41
N GLN A 717 -29.64 -65.93 -16.64
CA GLN A 717 -30.05 -64.98 -17.68
C GLN A 717 -31.53 -64.56 -17.60
N THR A 718 -31.92 -63.48 -18.29
CA THR A 718 -33.09 -63.35 -19.22
C THR A 718 -33.06 -61.95 -19.87
N SER A 719 -32.74 -61.81 -21.17
CA SER A 719 -33.61 -61.71 -22.38
C SER A 719 -34.41 -60.40 -22.46
N ARG A 720 -34.61 -59.63 -23.56
CA ARG A 720 -34.41 -59.61 -25.04
C ARG A 720 -34.85 -58.18 -25.46
N GLY A 721 -34.47 -57.50 -26.56
CA GLY A 721 -33.64 -57.80 -27.71
C GLY A 721 -33.56 -56.58 -28.67
N SER A 722 -32.41 -56.49 -29.34
CA SER A 722 -32.15 -56.20 -30.78
C SER A 722 -32.44 -54.83 -31.47
N PRO A 723 -31.63 -54.47 -32.51
CA PRO A 723 -31.42 -53.14 -33.13
C PRO A 723 -31.94 -53.14 -34.62
N PRO A 724 -31.49 -52.38 -35.68
CA PRO A 724 -30.31 -51.51 -35.86
C PRO A 724 -30.45 -50.24 -36.76
N ALA A 725 -29.27 -49.63 -37.03
CA ALA A 725 -28.86 -48.59 -37.98
C ALA A 725 -29.54 -48.63 -39.39
N SER A 726 -29.61 -47.57 -40.20
CA SER A 726 -28.49 -46.80 -40.79
C SER A 726 -28.97 -45.57 -41.62
N ALA A 727 -28.10 -44.56 -41.74
CA ALA A 727 -28.17 -43.30 -42.50
C ALA A 727 -28.17 -43.47 -44.06
N PRO A 728 -27.89 -42.45 -44.92
CA PRO A 728 -28.29 -41.02 -45.11
C PRO A 728 -28.82 -40.83 -46.59
N PRO A 729 -28.53 -39.81 -47.44
CA PRO A 729 -28.41 -38.34 -47.38
C PRO A 729 -29.31 -37.57 -48.43
N PHE A 730 -29.16 -36.23 -48.50
CA PHE A 730 -29.38 -35.29 -49.65
C PHE A 730 -30.79 -34.77 -50.08
N ARG A 731 -30.88 -33.42 -50.06
CA ARG A 731 -31.47 -32.42 -51.01
C ARG A 731 -32.88 -32.55 -51.64
N SER A 732 -33.66 -31.46 -51.45
CA SER A 732 -34.60 -30.71 -52.35
C SER A 732 -35.71 -31.48 -53.09
N SER A 733 -36.99 -31.07 -53.18
CA SER A 733 -37.60 -29.74 -53.36
C SER A 733 -39.15 -29.83 -53.33
N HIS A 734 -39.79 -28.74 -52.86
CA HIS A 734 -41.10 -28.15 -53.23
C HIS A 734 -42.42 -28.96 -53.25
N LYS A 735 -43.43 -28.53 -52.45
CA LYS A 735 -44.50 -27.58 -52.87
C LYS A 735 -45.46 -27.16 -51.71
N ASP A 736 -45.61 -25.84 -51.56
CA ASP A 736 -46.76 -24.97 -51.23
C ASP A 736 -47.82 -25.39 -50.19
N SER A 737 -48.27 -24.53 -49.25
CA SER A 737 -48.80 -23.18 -49.54
C SER A 737 -48.90 -22.26 -48.30
N SER A 738 -48.50 -21.00 -48.53
CA SER A 738 -48.98 -19.68 -48.07
C SER A 738 -49.37 -19.39 -46.60
N GLY A 739 -48.76 -18.32 -46.06
CA GLY A 739 -49.33 -17.57 -44.93
C GLY A 739 -48.44 -16.49 -44.29
N SER A 740 -47.87 -15.59 -45.11
CA SER A 740 -47.35 -14.22 -44.82
C SER A 740 -46.75 -13.88 -43.43
N SER A 741 -45.48 -13.46 -43.42
CA SER A 741 -44.83 -12.82 -42.27
C SER A 741 -43.87 -11.69 -42.71
N LYS A 742 -43.75 -10.69 -41.83
CA LYS A 742 -42.58 -9.82 -41.54
C LYS A 742 -42.30 -8.62 -42.45
N HIS A 743 -41.94 -7.49 -41.81
CA HIS A 743 -40.55 -7.03 -41.63
C HIS A 743 -40.51 -5.87 -40.60
N THR A 744 -39.42 -5.35 -40.03
CA THR A 744 -38.13 -5.78 -39.41
C THR A 744 -37.36 -4.46 -39.17
N PHE A 745 -36.47 -4.45 -38.17
CA PHE A 745 -35.57 -3.38 -37.72
C PHE A 745 -34.39 -2.99 -38.67
N LEU A 746 -33.87 -1.76 -38.47
CA LEU A 746 -32.45 -1.26 -38.45
C LEU A 746 -31.61 -0.90 -39.71
N PHE A 747 -30.62 0.00 -39.45
CA PHE A 747 -29.51 0.61 -40.26
C PHE A 747 -29.87 1.89 -41.05
N GLY A 748 -29.04 2.93 -41.31
CA GLY A 748 -27.61 3.28 -41.18
C GLY A 748 -27.32 4.53 -42.07
N HIS A 749 -26.25 5.31 -41.79
CA HIS A 749 -25.68 6.53 -42.46
C HIS A 749 -25.68 6.59 -44.02
N SER A 750 -25.46 7.68 -44.79
CA SER A 750 -25.17 9.14 -44.70
C SER A 750 -25.08 9.72 -46.13
N SER A 751 -25.38 11.02 -46.37
CA SER A 751 -24.71 11.85 -47.40
C SER A 751 -24.99 13.36 -47.19
N SER A 752 -24.08 14.19 -47.71
CA SER A 752 -23.75 15.59 -47.38
C SER A 752 -24.15 16.62 -48.45
N THR A 753 -24.43 17.88 -48.06
CA THR A 753 -24.00 19.12 -48.77
C THR A 753 -24.19 20.41 -47.94
N GLU A 754 -23.10 21.21 -47.85
CA GLU A 754 -22.88 22.69 -47.76
C GLU A 754 -23.99 23.63 -47.23
N ALA A 755 -23.77 24.73 -46.47
CA ALA A 755 -22.67 25.70 -46.38
C ALA A 755 -22.66 26.49 -45.02
N ARG A 756 -21.52 27.14 -44.72
CA ARG A 756 -21.18 28.08 -43.61
C ARG A 756 -21.47 29.56 -44.01
N PRO A 757 -21.18 30.64 -43.21
CA PRO A 757 -20.72 30.77 -41.80
C PRO A 757 -21.43 31.90 -40.96
N ASP A 758 -20.97 32.04 -39.70
CA ASP A 758 -20.68 33.29 -38.95
C ASP A 758 -21.59 33.87 -37.84
N GLN A 759 -20.84 34.32 -36.79
CA GLN A 759 -21.06 35.42 -35.84
C GLN A 759 -21.52 35.18 -34.37
N ARG A 760 -20.60 35.56 -33.48
CA ARG A 760 -20.76 35.99 -32.08
C ARG A 760 -21.52 37.34 -32.02
N TYR A 761 -22.29 37.60 -30.96
CA TYR A 761 -22.33 38.84 -30.13
C TYR A 761 -23.62 38.92 -29.25
N TYR A 762 -23.47 38.79 -27.93
CA TYR A 762 -23.83 39.72 -26.82
C TYR A 762 -25.20 40.47 -26.73
N PRO A 763 -25.58 41.08 -25.56
CA PRO A 763 -26.79 40.77 -24.78
C PRO A 763 -27.78 41.96 -24.65
N ALA A 764 -28.87 41.79 -23.89
CA ALA A 764 -29.57 42.93 -23.27
C ALA A 764 -30.34 42.55 -21.97
N PRO A 765 -30.54 43.52 -21.05
CA PRO A 765 -30.77 43.30 -19.62
C PRO A 765 -32.21 43.64 -19.18
N ASN A 766 -32.59 43.35 -17.93
CA ASN A 766 -33.29 44.37 -17.14
C ASN A 766 -33.37 44.09 -15.63
N ASN A 767 -33.31 45.23 -14.93
CA ASN A 767 -33.04 45.43 -13.52
C ASN A 767 -34.21 45.16 -12.58
N ALA A 768 -33.80 44.88 -11.34
CA ALA A 768 -34.57 44.79 -10.11
C ALA A 768 -35.24 46.11 -9.68
N LYS A 769 -36.28 45.98 -8.84
CA LYS A 769 -36.71 47.01 -7.89
C LYS A 769 -36.80 46.41 -6.48
N LEU A 770 -36.01 46.97 -5.57
CA LEU A 770 -36.14 46.86 -4.11
C LEU A 770 -37.28 47.75 -3.58
N SER A 771 -37.82 47.40 -2.41
CA SER A 771 -38.70 48.23 -1.59
C SER A 771 -37.98 48.71 -0.31
N LYS A 772 -38.32 49.94 0.12
CA LYS A 772 -37.91 50.61 1.38
C LYS A 772 -39.16 50.99 2.17
N SER A 773 -39.09 50.92 3.51
CA SER A 773 -39.48 51.98 4.47
C SER A 773 -39.21 51.51 5.92
N ASN A 774 -38.33 52.19 6.68
CA ASN A 774 -38.60 53.16 7.79
C ASN A 774 -38.68 52.47 9.19
N GLY A 775 -38.12 52.94 10.32
CA GLY A 775 -37.36 54.14 10.72
C GLY A 775 -37.17 54.20 12.27
N SER A 776 -36.48 55.26 12.77
CA SER A 776 -36.19 55.72 14.17
C SER A 776 -35.00 55.04 14.89
N ILE A 777 -33.86 55.67 15.25
CA ILE A 777 -33.42 56.94 15.91
C ILE A 777 -33.50 56.90 17.44
N ALA A 778 -32.33 56.93 18.12
CA ALA A 778 -31.88 58.04 18.98
C ALA A 778 -30.45 57.81 19.55
N SER A 779 -29.61 58.83 19.33
CA SER A 779 -28.38 59.30 20.02
C SER A 779 -27.34 58.32 20.53
#